data_AF-U6R9E2-F1
#
_entry.id   AF-U6R9E2-F1
#
_cell.length_a   1.000
_cell.length_b   1.000
_cell.length_c   1.000
_cell.angle_alpha   90.00
_cell.angle_beta   90.00
_cell.angle_gamma   90.00
#
_symmetry.space_group_name_H-M   'P 1'
#
loop_
_entity.id
_entity.type
_entity.pdbx_description
1 polymer ?
#
loop_
_entity_poly.entity_id
_entity_poly.type
_entity_poly.pdbx_seq_one_letter_code
_entity_poly.pdbx_strand_id
1 'polypeptide(L)'
;MNKRIAFLLSLCWVVCCSYAQNSFSKHEVRQTMRRVADWQIAHMKEVTYDPLNWVNATFYLGLSKWASVAEQENQDDFYFKWLRRLGARNYWQVDKRMYHADDICVAQTYLDLYRKYGKEEMLIPTKARTEWVMEHPSKGSFLLDYGDASTLEKWTWCDALFMAPPVYARLYNITGDKKFLRFMDKEYKETYEFLYDKDARLFYRDHRYFTQKEANGEKVFWGRGNGWVLGGLVEILRELPAGNKYRTFYENLFVELATRVATLQQSDGFWRASMLDPHSYSSPETSCSGFFVYALAYGINEGLLSKEEFLPIVEKGWKALVGAVEEDGKLGYVQPIGADPKKVTREMTEVYGPGAFLLAGTEVYRMAKDEIHGNNISAERIREIADMLPEKPEGIGVTYKDRTYWDKMKNTPEARKLIEEAHTSLKDGMPPFVDSLYLHLNKTEIRLPGENMMNARYQYLWRLVLAECLENKRRFIPAICEGVEELCRQKPWSIPAHDRNLHNYHGTDYYVDLVVATAGNTLAQCIYLLDDRLPAETKALAMCAFREKVFRPIYRCLEETKPFYWFTVTNNWNSVCLAGVTGAALALLQDKEERAYFVAAAEKYYVYGMKGYSDDGYCSEGVGYYNYGFCSFILLREEICRATKGKIDFFRTPKFARIAQYGKKIQIMNQVCPAYADCRAGVSPSWFITNYCDNVLGTAPYEEKYEIPGMDNLSLHTIGMFPHQAWKVEMTPEIQEVLKAEADELHSCYDEAGIIISRPATGSTCRLGVSVKGGHNAENHNHNDVGSYAVVMGSQTMAGDMGGPFSYPGDYFSGNAYKYPIKNSFGHPVPFINGQCQVSGKKAQGVVLKKELTGGTDIFQIDYTSAYATAVPELEKLIRTFTYNRAGEGTFVIEDRFEAVSGISFETAITTRADWKMIGNNRLELVLGGEKMTVDIEAPGVVEFDSETVEVNSPAYTRIGIRLKKPLQSGSVRLIMYPSRP
;
A
#
# COMPACT_ATOMS: atom_id res chain seq x y z
N MET A 1 -63.41 2.56 -16.46
CA MET A 1 -64.08 1.47 -15.71
C MET A 1 -63.72 0.15 -16.38
N ASN A 2 -62.89 -0.69 -15.72
CA ASN A 2 -62.76 -2.17 -15.80
C ASN A 2 -62.66 -2.88 -17.18
N LYS A 3 -61.75 -3.82 -17.50
CA LYS A 3 -60.79 -4.66 -16.73
C LYS A 3 -59.88 -5.46 -17.71
N ARG A 4 -58.56 -5.46 -17.43
CA ARG A 4 -57.51 -6.52 -17.46
C ARG A 4 -57.62 -7.76 -18.39
N ILE A 5 -56.66 -8.02 -19.31
CA ILE A 5 -55.37 -8.78 -19.21
C ILE A 5 -55.51 -10.33 -19.25
N ALA A 6 -54.86 -11.01 -20.22
CA ALA A 6 -53.77 -12.00 -19.99
C ALA A 6 -53.33 -12.83 -21.24
N PHE A 7 -52.03 -12.70 -21.56
CA PHE A 7 -51.03 -13.72 -21.94
C PHE A 7 -51.20 -14.68 -23.13
N LEU A 8 -50.31 -14.52 -24.12
CA LEU A 8 -49.84 -15.54 -25.06
C LEU A 8 -48.39 -15.20 -25.45
N LEU A 9 -47.44 -16.10 -25.18
CA LEU A 9 -46.21 -16.33 -25.97
C LEU A 9 -45.36 -17.40 -25.27
N SER A 10 -45.20 -18.55 -25.92
CA SER A 10 -44.23 -19.57 -25.54
C SER A 10 -43.57 -20.19 -26.77
N LEU A 11 -42.26 -20.38 -26.62
CA LEU A 11 -41.33 -21.28 -27.33
C LEU A 11 -40.93 -20.97 -28.79
N CYS A 12 -39.80 -20.28 -28.94
CA CYS A 12 -38.76 -20.66 -29.90
C CYS A 12 -37.56 -21.23 -29.12
N TRP A 13 -37.26 -22.50 -29.34
CA TRP A 13 -36.01 -23.14 -28.91
C TRP A 13 -34.85 -22.63 -29.78
N VAL A 14 -33.94 -21.87 -29.19
CA VAL A 14 -32.58 -21.67 -29.71
C VAL A 14 -31.68 -22.57 -28.87
N VAL A 15 -31.11 -23.60 -29.51
CA VAL A 15 -30.00 -24.37 -28.96
C VAL A 15 -28.78 -23.45 -29.02
N CYS A 16 -28.53 -22.70 -27.95
CA CYS A 16 -27.22 -22.10 -27.72
C CYS A 16 -26.28 -23.20 -27.27
N CYS A 17 -25.42 -23.68 -28.17
CA CYS A 17 -24.15 -24.28 -27.78
C CYS A 17 -23.32 -23.18 -27.09
N SER A 18 -23.49 -23.03 -25.78
CA SER A 18 -22.55 -22.31 -24.94
C SER A 18 -21.21 -23.04 -24.99
N TYR A 19 -20.26 -22.50 -25.77
CA TYR A 19 -18.85 -22.84 -25.59
C TYR A 19 -18.49 -22.56 -24.13
N ALA A 20 -18.00 -23.56 -23.41
CA ALA A 20 -17.51 -23.41 -22.05
C ALA A 20 -16.42 -22.33 -22.05
N GLN A 21 -16.70 -21.22 -21.36
CA GLN A 21 -15.73 -20.17 -21.09
C GLN A 21 -14.78 -20.73 -20.02
N ASN A 22 -13.48 -20.89 -20.33
CA ASN A 22 -12.47 -21.32 -19.35
C ASN A 22 -12.60 -20.50 -18.06
N SER A 23 -12.64 -21.14 -16.90
CA SER A 23 -12.96 -20.46 -15.63
C SER A 23 -11.78 -19.81 -14.88
N PHE A 24 -10.55 -19.81 -15.42
CA PHE A 24 -9.36 -19.27 -14.75
C PHE A 24 -8.51 -18.36 -15.64
N SER A 25 -8.03 -17.26 -15.06
CA SER A 25 -7.04 -16.38 -15.68
C SER A 25 -5.60 -16.79 -15.36
N LYS A 26 -4.66 -16.53 -16.28
CA LYS A 26 -3.23 -16.74 -16.04
C LYS A 26 -2.75 -15.90 -14.84
N HIS A 27 -3.28 -14.71 -14.69
CA HIS A 27 -2.96 -13.79 -13.61
C HIS A 27 -3.31 -14.40 -12.23
N GLU A 28 -4.55 -14.84 -12.01
CA GLU A 28 -5.00 -15.42 -10.74
C GLU A 28 -4.24 -16.71 -10.39
N VAL A 29 -4.04 -17.59 -11.38
CA VAL A 29 -3.31 -18.85 -11.20
C VAL A 29 -1.87 -18.57 -10.75
N ARG A 30 -1.19 -17.65 -11.44
CA ARG A 30 0.17 -17.21 -11.11
C ARG A 30 0.25 -16.56 -9.73
N GLN A 31 -0.68 -15.67 -9.39
CA GLN A 31 -0.71 -15.01 -8.10
C GLN A 31 -0.92 -15.99 -6.95
N THR A 32 -1.79 -16.98 -7.14
CA THR A 32 -2.08 -17.98 -6.11
C THR A 32 -0.90 -18.92 -5.91
N MET A 33 -0.27 -19.39 -7.00
CA MET A 33 0.99 -20.15 -6.91
C MET A 33 2.07 -19.37 -6.17
N ARG A 34 2.27 -18.09 -6.51
CA ARG A 34 3.23 -17.23 -5.84
C ARG A 34 2.97 -17.14 -4.34
N ARG A 35 1.72 -16.91 -3.91
CA ARG A 35 1.36 -16.83 -2.49
C ARG A 35 1.72 -18.11 -1.74
N VAL A 36 1.37 -19.27 -2.31
CA VAL A 36 1.70 -20.58 -1.72
C VAL A 36 3.20 -20.81 -1.66
N ALA A 37 3.94 -20.47 -2.72
CA ALA A 37 5.40 -20.59 -2.76
C ALA A 37 6.10 -19.67 -1.74
N ASP A 38 5.73 -18.39 -1.72
CA ASP A 38 6.32 -17.37 -0.84
C ASP A 38 6.03 -17.70 0.63
N TRP A 39 4.79 -18.09 0.95
CA TRP A 39 4.42 -18.53 2.29
C TRP A 39 5.26 -19.73 2.74
N GLN A 40 5.32 -20.79 1.92
CA GLN A 40 6.06 -21.98 2.29
C GLN A 40 7.57 -21.68 2.46
N ILE A 41 8.16 -20.84 1.61
CA ILE A 41 9.56 -20.38 1.76
C ILE A 41 9.77 -19.64 3.08
N ALA A 42 8.87 -18.72 3.44
CA ALA A 42 8.98 -17.93 4.66
C ALA A 42 8.91 -18.81 5.93
N HIS A 43 8.15 -19.91 5.87
CA HIS A 43 7.94 -20.84 6.99
C HIS A 43 8.87 -22.07 6.95
N MET A 44 9.85 -22.14 6.03
CA MET A 44 10.79 -23.26 5.96
C MET A 44 11.62 -23.47 7.23
N LYS A 45 11.78 -22.44 8.08
CA LYS A 45 12.49 -22.55 9.36
C LYS A 45 11.70 -23.35 10.42
N GLU A 46 10.38 -23.47 10.25
CA GLU A 46 9.48 -24.19 11.17
C GLU A 46 9.38 -25.68 10.82
N VAL A 47 9.84 -26.06 9.62
CA VAL A 47 9.85 -27.44 9.15
C VAL A 47 10.90 -28.25 9.91
N THR A 48 10.47 -29.33 10.55
CA THR A 48 11.31 -30.18 11.41
C THR A 48 12.05 -31.28 10.66
N TYR A 49 11.72 -31.49 9.38
CA TYR A 49 12.34 -32.50 8.53
C TYR A 49 13.70 -32.05 7.99
N ASP A 50 14.62 -33.01 7.85
CA ASP A 50 15.89 -32.76 7.18
C ASP A 50 15.67 -32.15 5.78
N PRO A 51 16.49 -31.17 5.33
CA PRO A 51 16.34 -30.55 4.03
C PRO A 51 16.28 -31.53 2.85
N LEU A 52 16.89 -32.71 2.95
CA LEU A 52 16.92 -33.74 1.89
C LEU A 52 15.74 -34.72 1.94
N ASN A 53 14.92 -34.66 3.00
CA ASN A 53 13.79 -35.55 3.18
C ASN A 53 12.74 -35.39 2.06
N TRP A 54 12.09 -36.49 1.68
CA TRP A 54 11.10 -36.53 0.60
C TRP A 54 9.93 -35.55 0.77
N VAL A 55 9.56 -35.25 2.02
CA VAL A 55 8.52 -34.27 2.37
C VAL A 55 8.83 -32.91 1.75
N ASN A 56 10.10 -32.51 1.85
CA ASN A 56 10.61 -31.28 1.27
C ASN A 56 10.86 -31.41 -0.24
N ALA A 57 11.30 -32.59 -0.71
CA ALA A 57 11.62 -32.83 -2.12
C ALA A 57 10.44 -32.54 -3.07
N THR A 58 9.22 -32.87 -2.64
CA THR A 58 8.01 -32.60 -3.43
C THR A 58 7.76 -31.10 -3.59
N PHE A 59 7.94 -30.33 -2.51
CA PHE A 59 7.87 -28.88 -2.58
C PHE A 59 8.93 -28.31 -3.51
N TYR A 60 10.17 -28.78 -3.41
CA TYR A 60 11.24 -28.29 -4.27
C TYR A 60 10.98 -28.57 -5.75
N LEU A 61 10.39 -29.73 -6.07
CA LEU A 61 10.02 -30.07 -7.43
C LEU A 61 8.93 -29.11 -7.94
N GLY A 62 7.83 -28.95 -7.19
CA GLY A 62 6.78 -28.00 -7.54
C GLY A 62 7.30 -26.57 -7.66
N LEU A 63 8.17 -26.15 -6.73
CA LEU A 63 8.83 -24.85 -6.74
C LEU A 63 9.73 -24.66 -7.95
N SER A 64 10.40 -25.71 -8.44
CA SER A 64 11.25 -25.63 -9.64
C SER A 64 10.42 -25.43 -10.92
N LYS A 65 9.23 -26.04 -11.00
CA LYS A 65 8.29 -25.82 -12.10
C LYS A 65 7.70 -24.43 -12.04
N TRP A 66 7.29 -23.97 -10.85
CA TRP A 66 6.86 -22.59 -10.62
C TRP A 66 7.97 -21.58 -10.96
N ALA A 67 9.21 -21.84 -10.55
CA ALA A 67 10.36 -20.99 -10.86
C ALA A 67 10.56 -20.81 -12.36
N SER A 68 10.30 -21.86 -13.15
CA SER A 68 10.36 -21.79 -14.61
C SER A 68 9.30 -20.82 -15.16
N VAL A 69 8.07 -20.88 -14.65
CA VAL A 69 6.99 -19.94 -15.02
C VAL A 69 7.34 -18.51 -14.59
N ALA A 70 7.76 -18.32 -13.33
CA ALA A 70 8.10 -17.01 -12.79
C ALA A 70 9.25 -16.31 -13.56
N GLU A 71 10.27 -17.08 -13.95
CA GLU A 71 11.39 -16.57 -14.74
C GLU A 71 11.00 -16.26 -16.19
N GLN A 72 10.22 -17.14 -16.83
CA GLN A 72 9.78 -16.94 -18.22
C GLN A 72 8.89 -15.71 -18.38
N GLU A 73 7.96 -15.51 -17.45
CA GLU A 73 6.97 -14.44 -17.54
C GLU A 73 7.53 -13.10 -17.04
N ASN A 74 8.26 -13.11 -15.92
CA ASN A 74 8.58 -11.89 -15.19
C ASN A 74 10.09 -11.71 -14.93
N GLN A 75 10.94 -12.54 -15.53
CA GLN A 75 12.38 -12.57 -15.28
C GLN A 75 12.74 -12.75 -13.79
N ASP A 76 11.83 -13.33 -13.01
CA ASP A 76 12.00 -13.54 -11.57
C ASP A 76 12.83 -14.82 -11.32
N ASP A 77 14.13 -14.64 -11.12
CA ASP A 77 15.07 -15.73 -10.84
C ASP A 77 15.16 -16.10 -9.34
N PHE A 78 14.33 -15.49 -8.49
CA PHE A 78 14.36 -15.66 -7.03
C PHE A 78 14.25 -17.12 -6.62
N TYR A 79 13.23 -17.82 -7.13
CA TYR A 79 12.93 -19.20 -6.75
C TYR A 79 14.04 -20.16 -7.17
N PHE A 80 14.61 -19.96 -8.35
CA PHE A 80 15.78 -20.73 -8.79
C PHE A 80 17.02 -20.46 -7.94
N LYS A 81 17.29 -19.20 -7.57
CA LYS A 81 18.39 -18.87 -6.64
C LYS A 81 18.18 -19.49 -5.27
N TRP A 82 16.95 -19.53 -4.78
CA TRP A 82 16.58 -20.18 -3.53
C TRP A 82 16.88 -21.69 -3.58
N LEU A 83 16.39 -22.38 -4.62
CA LEU A 83 16.66 -23.80 -4.85
C LEU A 83 18.16 -24.10 -5.03
N ARG A 84 18.90 -23.22 -5.70
CA ARG A 84 20.35 -23.37 -5.88
C ARG A 84 21.11 -23.25 -4.56
N ARG A 85 20.73 -22.32 -3.68
CA ARG A 85 21.33 -22.21 -2.33
C ARG A 85 21.06 -23.45 -1.50
N LEU A 86 19.83 -23.99 -1.59
CA LEU A 86 19.43 -25.25 -0.98
C LEU A 86 20.28 -26.43 -1.49
N GLY A 87 20.50 -26.55 -2.79
CA GLY A 87 21.33 -27.62 -3.35
C GLY A 87 22.80 -27.48 -2.93
N ALA A 88 23.34 -26.26 -3.06
CA ALA A 88 24.74 -25.97 -2.72
C ALA A 88 25.07 -26.23 -1.24
N ARG A 89 24.19 -25.83 -0.30
CA ARG A 89 24.42 -26.06 1.15
C ARG A 89 24.41 -27.55 1.53
N ASN A 90 23.75 -28.38 0.72
CA ASN A 90 23.69 -29.83 0.89
C ASN A 90 24.64 -30.57 -0.05
N TYR A 91 25.57 -29.87 -0.71
CA TYR A 91 26.54 -30.44 -1.65
C TYR A 91 25.90 -31.30 -2.75
N TRP A 92 24.66 -30.97 -3.14
CA TRP A 92 23.86 -31.69 -4.14
C TRP A 92 23.67 -33.19 -3.82
N GLN A 93 23.82 -33.57 -2.55
CA GLN A 93 23.66 -34.95 -2.08
C GLN A 93 22.18 -35.33 -1.92
N VAL A 94 21.90 -36.62 -2.11
CA VAL A 94 20.62 -37.26 -1.76
C VAL A 94 20.72 -37.86 -0.36
N ASP A 95 19.60 -38.28 0.23
CA ASP A 95 19.58 -38.79 1.61
C ASP A 95 20.21 -40.22 1.70
N LYS A 96 20.48 -40.65 2.94
CA LYS A 96 21.50 -41.65 3.29
C LYS A 96 21.21 -43.10 2.90
N ARG A 97 19.94 -43.53 2.80
CA ARG A 97 19.59 -44.96 2.67
C ARG A 97 19.66 -45.43 1.23
N MET A 98 20.70 -46.21 0.88
CA MET A 98 21.08 -46.55 -0.50
C MET A 98 19.94 -46.91 -1.46
N TYR A 99 19.02 -47.77 -1.06
CA TYR A 99 17.95 -48.24 -1.93
C TYR A 99 16.60 -47.52 -1.76
N HIS A 100 16.45 -46.75 -0.69
CA HIS A 100 15.14 -46.24 -0.28
C HIS A 100 14.62 -45.19 -1.26
N ALA A 101 13.39 -45.37 -1.74
CA ALA A 101 12.82 -44.50 -2.78
C ALA A 101 12.68 -43.04 -2.31
N ASP A 102 12.23 -42.82 -1.09
CA ASP A 102 12.11 -41.46 -0.51
C ASP A 102 13.43 -40.68 -0.53
N ASP A 103 14.55 -41.35 -0.24
CA ASP A 103 15.85 -40.70 -0.04
C ASP A 103 16.45 -40.15 -1.34
N ILE A 104 16.00 -40.67 -2.49
CA ILE A 104 16.44 -40.18 -3.80
C ILE A 104 15.50 -39.13 -4.40
N CYS A 105 14.32 -38.88 -3.80
CA CYS A 105 13.28 -38.03 -4.38
C CYS A 105 13.78 -36.60 -4.69
N VAL A 106 14.61 -36.02 -3.82
CA VAL A 106 15.19 -34.67 -4.00
C VAL A 106 15.97 -34.52 -5.30
N ALA A 107 16.52 -35.63 -5.82
CA ALA A 107 17.30 -35.63 -7.05
C ALA A 107 16.49 -35.21 -8.28
N GLN A 108 15.15 -35.36 -8.27
CA GLN A 108 14.31 -34.85 -9.35
C GLN A 108 14.54 -33.35 -9.56
N THR A 109 14.61 -32.58 -8.46
CA THR A 109 14.87 -31.14 -8.52
C THR A 109 16.31 -30.84 -8.94
N TYR A 110 17.30 -31.59 -8.41
CA TYR A 110 18.71 -31.36 -8.75
C TYR A 110 19.00 -31.61 -10.23
N LEU A 111 18.39 -32.63 -10.83
CA LEU A 111 18.52 -32.91 -12.26
C LEU A 111 17.83 -31.82 -13.12
N ASP A 112 16.70 -31.27 -12.67
CA ASP A 112 16.07 -30.12 -13.32
C ASP A 112 16.95 -28.86 -13.23
N LEU A 113 17.63 -28.64 -12.10
CA LEU A 113 18.60 -27.55 -11.94
C LEU A 113 19.88 -27.78 -12.77
N TYR A 114 20.34 -29.03 -12.91
CA TYR A 114 21.44 -29.39 -13.79
C TYR A 114 21.13 -29.00 -15.24
N ARG A 115 19.93 -29.32 -15.74
CA ARG A 115 19.51 -28.93 -17.09
C ARG A 115 19.53 -27.42 -17.29
N LYS A 116 19.15 -26.66 -16.27
CA LYS A 116 19.15 -25.19 -16.32
C LYS A 116 20.56 -24.61 -16.29
N TYR A 117 21.45 -25.11 -15.43
CA TYR A 117 22.72 -24.47 -15.10
C TYR A 117 23.96 -25.13 -15.70
N GLY A 118 23.85 -26.38 -16.18
CA GLY A 118 24.94 -27.16 -16.76
C GLY A 118 26.11 -27.44 -15.80
N LYS A 119 25.86 -27.48 -14.49
CA LYS A 119 26.91 -27.69 -13.48
C LYS A 119 26.96 -29.16 -13.05
N GLU A 120 28.01 -29.85 -13.45
CA GLU A 120 28.22 -31.29 -13.20
C GLU A 120 28.07 -31.70 -11.72
N GLU A 121 28.44 -30.82 -10.78
CA GLU A 121 28.21 -31.03 -9.34
C GLU A 121 26.76 -31.32 -8.96
N MET A 122 25.77 -30.86 -9.74
CA MET A 122 24.34 -31.12 -9.54
C MET A 122 23.90 -32.51 -10.04
N LEU A 123 24.68 -33.12 -10.93
CA LEU A 123 24.38 -34.42 -11.57
C LEU A 123 25.12 -35.58 -10.88
N ILE A 124 26.40 -35.37 -10.58
CA ILE A 124 27.33 -36.44 -10.17
C ILE A 124 26.82 -37.28 -8.99
N PRO A 125 26.37 -36.70 -7.85
CA PRO A 125 25.94 -37.51 -6.70
C PRO A 125 24.77 -38.44 -7.04
N THR A 126 23.76 -37.92 -7.74
CA THR A 126 22.59 -38.69 -8.19
C THR A 126 22.98 -39.81 -9.14
N LYS A 127 23.85 -39.52 -10.11
CA LYS A 127 24.32 -40.52 -11.07
C LYS A 127 25.10 -41.64 -10.38
N ALA A 128 26.05 -41.29 -9.51
CA ALA A 128 26.83 -42.26 -8.76
C ALA A 128 25.93 -43.16 -7.90
N ARG A 129 24.94 -42.57 -7.22
CA ARG A 129 23.97 -43.29 -6.40
C ARG A 129 23.16 -44.31 -7.20
N THR A 130 22.59 -43.89 -8.32
CA THR A 130 21.74 -44.75 -9.16
C THR A 130 22.54 -45.84 -9.85
N GLU A 131 23.76 -45.55 -10.31
CA GLU A 131 24.66 -46.55 -10.89
C GLU A 131 25.00 -47.65 -9.88
N TRP A 132 25.32 -47.27 -8.63
CA TRP A 132 25.60 -48.24 -7.58
C TRP A 132 24.39 -49.16 -7.30
N VAL A 133 23.18 -48.60 -7.19
CA VAL A 133 21.96 -49.39 -6.94
C VAL A 133 21.67 -50.38 -8.09
N MET A 134 21.89 -49.97 -9.34
CA MET A 134 21.71 -50.84 -10.51
C MET A 134 22.75 -51.97 -10.56
N GLU A 135 23.98 -51.72 -10.10
CA GLU A 135 25.05 -52.73 -10.03
C GLU A 135 24.89 -53.69 -8.85
N HIS A 136 24.13 -53.28 -7.83
CA HIS A 136 23.88 -54.05 -6.61
C HIS A 136 22.36 -54.22 -6.38
N PRO A 137 21.60 -54.85 -7.29
CA PRO A 137 20.15 -54.92 -7.15
C PRO A 137 19.73 -55.66 -5.88
N SER A 138 18.78 -55.09 -5.13
CA SER A 138 18.28 -55.69 -3.90
C SER A 138 17.56 -57.02 -4.15
N LYS A 139 17.68 -57.92 -3.18
CA LYS A 139 16.95 -59.19 -3.10
C LYS A 139 15.85 -59.16 -2.03
N GLY A 140 15.52 -57.97 -1.53
CA GLY A 140 14.49 -57.76 -0.52
C GLY A 140 13.12 -58.26 -0.95
N SER A 141 12.31 -58.65 0.04
CA SER A 141 10.93 -59.11 -0.18
C SER A 141 10.00 -57.95 -0.53
N PHE A 142 8.96 -58.22 -1.33
CA PHE A 142 7.85 -57.30 -1.57
C PHE A 142 6.85 -57.23 -0.41
N LEU A 143 6.95 -58.14 0.55
CA LEU A 143 6.16 -58.10 1.79
C LEU A 143 6.78 -57.08 2.75
N LEU A 144 6.40 -55.81 2.55
CA LEU A 144 6.84 -54.68 3.38
C LEU A 144 6.68 -54.95 4.88
N ASP A 145 7.79 -54.85 5.61
CA ASP A 145 7.88 -54.89 7.07
C ASP A 145 8.85 -53.79 7.55
N TYR A 146 8.33 -52.80 8.28
CA TYR A 146 9.16 -51.69 8.79
C TYR A 146 10.21 -52.13 9.81
N GLY A 147 10.10 -53.34 10.37
CA GLY A 147 11.13 -53.96 11.21
C GLY A 147 12.30 -54.55 10.42
N ASP A 148 12.13 -54.79 9.11
CA ASP A 148 13.15 -55.33 8.21
C ASP A 148 13.48 -54.32 7.09
N ALA A 149 14.61 -53.64 7.25
CA ALA A 149 15.08 -52.64 6.31
C ALA A 149 15.26 -53.18 4.88
N SER A 150 15.49 -54.49 4.70
CA SER A 150 15.64 -55.09 3.36
C SER A 150 14.34 -55.02 2.54
N THR A 151 13.18 -54.98 3.20
CA THR A 151 11.86 -54.86 2.53
C THR A 151 11.56 -53.43 2.04
N LEU A 152 12.39 -52.46 2.43
CA LEU A 152 12.35 -51.07 1.98
C LEU A 152 13.33 -50.79 0.82
N GLU A 153 14.10 -51.79 0.40
CA GLU A 153 15.10 -51.64 -0.67
C GLU A 153 14.51 -51.81 -2.08
N LYS A 154 13.27 -52.33 -2.17
CA LYS A 154 12.46 -52.34 -3.37
C LYS A 154 11.31 -51.34 -3.25
N TRP A 155 10.66 -51.02 -4.37
CA TRP A 155 9.49 -50.13 -4.40
C TRP A 155 8.22 -50.87 -3.97
N THR A 156 8.21 -51.35 -2.73
CA THR A 156 7.19 -52.26 -2.17
C THR A 156 5.90 -51.56 -1.76
N TRP A 157 5.82 -50.25 -1.97
CA TRP A 157 4.71 -49.39 -1.60
C TRP A 157 4.44 -48.35 -2.69
N CYS A 158 3.18 -48.00 -2.95
CA CYS A 158 2.82 -47.25 -4.16
C CYS A 158 3.41 -45.82 -4.22
N ASP A 159 3.57 -45.14 -3.08
CA ASP A 159 4.19 -43.80 -3.03
C ASP A 159 5.60 -43.78 -3.64
N ALA A 160 6.35 -44.88 -3.56
CA ALA A 160 7.70 -45.01 -4.13
C ALA A 160 7.73 -44.72 -5.64
N LEU A 161 6.59 -44.92 -6.33
CA LEU A 161 6.45 -44.70 -7.77
C LEU A 161 6.51 -43.22 -8.18
N PHE A 162 6.28 -42.29 -7.25
CA PHE A 162 6.60 -40.87 -7.44
C PHE A 162 8.08 -40.57 -7.17
N MET A 163 8.64 -41.21 -6.14
CA MET A 163 9.91 -40.79 -5.56
C MET A 163 11.10 -41.16 -6.44
N ALA A 164 11.22 -42.45 -6.79
CA ALA A 164 12.41 -42.99 -7.43
C ALA A 164 12.34 -43.09 -8.96
N PRO A 165 11.28 -43.66 -9.59
CA PRO A 165 11.29 -43.89 -11.04
C PRO A 165 11.56 -42.63 -11.88
N PRO A 166 10.97 -41.46 -11.59
CA PRO A 166 11.25 -40.25 -12.37
C PRO A 166 12.71 -39.78 -12.34
N VAL A 167 13.49 -40.14 -11.32
CA VAL A 167 14.93 -39.85 -11.27
C VAL A 167 15.67 -40.64 -12.36
N TYR A 168 15.36 -41.94 -12.49
CA TYR A 168 15.94 -42.79 -13.53
C TYR A 168 15.49 -42.37 -14.93
N ALA A 169 14.23 -41.94 -15.09
CA ALA A 169 13.73 -41.41 -16.35
C ALA A 169 14.50 -40.14 -16.78
N ARG A 170 14.70 -39.20 -15.85
CA ARG A 170 15.52 -37.99 -16.07
C ARG A 170 16.97 -38.33 -16.42
N LEU A 171 17.60 -39.28 -15.71
CA LEU A 171 18.97 -39.70 -16.01
C LEU A 171 19.08 -40.33 -17.39
N TYR A 172 18.11 -41.15 -17.80
CA TYR A 172 18.04 -41.65 -19.18
C TYR A 172 17.96 -40.50 -20.19
N ASN A 173 17.08 -39.52 -19.96
CA ASN A 173 16.92 -38.38 -20.86
C ASN A 173 18.19 -37.50 -20.93
N ILE A 174 18.85 -37.27 -19.79
CA ILE A 174 20.09 -36.48 -19.69
C ILE A 174 21.28 -37.20 -20.32
N THR A 175 21.44 -38.51 -20.09
CA THR A 175 22.65 -39.26 -20.48
C THR A 175 22.52 -40.05 -21.77
N GLY A 176 21.29 -40.34 -22.21
CA GLY A 176 20.99 -41.29 -23.28
C GLY A 176 21.19 -42.76 -22.92
N ASP A 177 21.66 -43.08 -21.70
CA ASP A 177 21.98 -44.46 -21.33
C ASP A 177 20.72 -45.26 -20.98
N LYS A 178 20.39 -46.21 -21.85
CA LYS A 178 19.22 -47.09 -21.72
C LYS A 178 19.23 -47.95 -20.46
N LYS A 179 20.35 -48.08 -19.73
CA LYS A 179 20.39 -48.85 -18.47
C LYS A 179 19.44 -48.29 -17.41
N PHE A 180 19.36 -46.96 -17.27
CA PHE A 180 18.48 -46.31 -16.31
C PHE A 180 17.01 -46.63 -16.61
N LEU A 181 16.63 -46.54 -17.89
CA LEU A 181 15.27 -46.87 -18.35
C LEU A 181 14.93 -48.35 -18.16
N ARG A 182 15.86 -49.27 -18.46
CA ARG A 182 15.64 -50.72 -18.24
C ARG A 182 15.45 -51.06 -16.78
N PHE A 183 16.25 -50.47 -15.89
CA PHE A 183 16.12 -50.66 -14.45
C PHE A 183 14.78 -50.13 -13.94
N MET A 184 14.45 -48.88 -14.30
CA MET A 184 13.18 -48.25 -13.94
C MET A 184 11.98 -49.08 -14.41
N ASP A 185 11.94 -49.50 -15.68
CA ASP A 185 10.82 -50.26 -16.24
C ASP A 185 10.62 -51.61 -15.53
N LYS A 186 11.72 -52.30 -15.23
CA LYS A 186 11.69 -53.56 -14.49
C LYS A 186 11.11 -53.37 -13.10
N GLU A 187 11.69 -52.50 -12.28
CA GLU A 187 11.27 -52.32 -10.89
C GLU A 187 9.86 -51.73 -10.80
N TYR A 188 9.48 -50.83 -11.72
CA TYR A 188 8.11 -50.29 -11.77
C TYR A 188 7.09 -51.38 -12.08
N LYS A 189 7.38 -52.27 -13.03
CA LYS A 189 6.47 -53.37 -13.40
C LYS A 189 6.36 -54.43 -12.30
N GLU A 190 7.44 -54.72 -11.58
CA GLU A 190 7.38 -55.57 -10.38
C GLU A 190 6.40 -54.97 -9.35
N THR A 191 6.47 -53.66 -9.10
CA THR A 191 5.51 -52.98 -8.21
C THR A 191 4.09 -52.95 -8.77
N TYR A 192 3.92 -52.71 -10.07
CA TYR A 192 2.61 -52.70 -10.74
C TYR A 192 1.91 -54.05 -10.61
N GLU A 193 2.57 -55.16 -10.97
CA GLU A 193 1.96 -56.48 -10.87
C GLU A 193 1.66 -56.89 -9.42
N PHE A 194 2.39 -56.31 -8.45
CA PHE A 194 2.17 -56.62 -7.04
C PHE A 194 1.06 -55.77 -6.41
N LEU A 195 1.00 -54.46 -6.67
CA LEU A 195 0.11 -53.53 -5.94
C LEU A 195 -1.09 -53.02 -6.74
N TYR A 196 -1.11 -53.16 -8.07
CA TYR A 196 -2.22 -52.66 -8.89
C TYR A 196 -3.40 -53.62 -8.90
N ASP A 197 -4.56 -53.15 -8.46
CA ASP A 197 -5.80 -53.90 -8.53
C ASP A 197 -6.50 -53.63 -9.87
N LYS A 198 -6.47 -54.62 -10.76
CA LYS A 198 -7.01 -54.52 -12.13
C LYS A 198 -8.54 -54.32 -12.15
N ASP A 199 -9.26 -54.77 -11.12
CA ASP A 199 -10.72 -54.59 -11.03
C ASP A 199 -11.09 -53.18 -10.58
N ALA A 200 -10.47 -52.69 -9.49
CA ALA A 200 -10.72 -51.36 -8.95
C ALA A 200 -10.07 -50.26 -9.80
N ARG A 201 -9.06 -50.62 -10.59
CA ARG A 201 -8.17 -49.75 -11.37
C ARG A 201 -7.44 -48.74 -10.49
N LEU A 202 -6.96 -49.20 -9.34
CA LEU A 202 -6.30 -48.40 -8.30
C LEU A 202 -5.12 -49.18 -7.67
N PHE A 203 -4.18 -48.46 -7.09
CA PHE A 203 -3.04 -49.04 -6.37
C PHE A 203 -3.32 -49.16 -4.88
N TYR A 204 -3.09 -50.35 -4.34
CA TYR A 204 -2.95 -50.54 -2.89
C TYR A 204 -1.71 -49.80 -2.38
N ARG A 205 -1.78 -49.31 -1.13
CA ARG A 205 -0.64 -48.66 -0.47
C ARG A 205 0.57 -49.60 -0.41
N ASP A 206 0.33 -50.82 0.05
CA ASP A 206 1.25 -51.95 0.20
C ASP A 206 0.45 -53.24 0.46
N HIS A 207 1.13 -54.39 0.59
CA HIS A 207 0.49 -55.71 0.72
C HIS A 207 -0.47 -55.86 1.89
N ARG A 208 -0.29 -55.10 2.98
CA ARG A 208 -1.12 -55.21 4.19
C ARG A 208 -2.58 -54.89 3.92
N TYR A 209 -2.88 -54.16 2.84
CA TYR A 209 -4.22 -53.72 2.48
C TYR A 209 -4.97 -54.66 1.53
N PHE A 210 -4.35 -55.73 1.03
CA PHE A 210 -5.00 -56.66 0.08
C PHE A 210 -6.26 -57.30 0.65
N THR A 211 -6.27 -57.58 1.95
CA THR A 211 -7.39 -58.23 2.65
C THR A 211 -8.20 -57.27 3.52
N GLN A 212 -7.73 -56.04 3.71
CA GLN A 212 -8.42 -55.04 4.53
C GLN A 212 -9.60 -54.42 3.79
N LYS A 213 -10.62 -54.01 4.54
CA LYS A 213 -11.85 -53.41 4.05
C LYS A 213 -12.16 -52.13 4.82
N GLU A 214 -12.71 -51.16 4.11
CA GLU A 214 -13.26 -49.93 4.68
C GLU A 214 -14.54 -50.22 5.48
N ALA A 215 -15.04 -49.24 6.23
CA ALA A 215 -16.26 -49.40 7.04
C ALA A 215 -17.51 -49.72 6.20
N ASN A 216 -17.53 -49.29 4.93
CA ASN A 216 -18.59 -49.59 3.97
C ASN A 216 -18.41 -50.95 3.24
N GLY A 217 -17.38 -51.73 3.57
CA GLY A 217 -17.09 -53.04 2.95
C GLY A 217 -16.28 -52.98 1.65
N GLU A 218 -15.95 -51.78 1.15
CA GLU A 218 -15.11 -51.59 -0.03
C GLU A 218 -13.62 -51.87 0.24
N LYS A 219 -12.85 -52.04 -0.83
CA LYS A 219 -11.38 -52.17 -0.74
C LYS A 219 -10.75 -50.85 -0.26
N VAL A 220 -9.69 -50.93 0.54
CA VAL A 220 -8.97 -49.76 1.06
C VAL A 220 -8.01 -49.20 0.00
N PHE A 221 -8.37 -48.07 -0.61
CA PHE A 221 -7.51 -47.33 -1.53
C PHE A 221 -7.30 -45.91 -1.05
N TRP A 222 -6.03 -45.58 -0.80
CA TRP A 222 -5.65 -44.28 -0.27
C TRP A 222 -5.53 -43.24 -1.38
N GLY A 223 -6.21 -42.11 -1.20
CA GLY A 223 -6.20 -41.00 -2.15
C GLY A 223 -4.78 -40.49 -2.39
N ARG A 224 -4.02 -40.20 -1.32
CA ARG A 224 -2.65 -39.69 -1.46
C ARG A 224 -1.71 -40.71 -2.12
N GLY A 225 -1.82 -41.99 -1.79
CA GLY A 225 -1.04 -43.06 -2.42
C GLY A 225 -1.23 -43.09 -3.94
N ASN A 226 -2.49 -43.07 -4.40
CA ASN A 226 -2.79 -43.02 -5.83
C ASN A 226 -2.42 -41.66 -6.47
N GLY A 227 -2.49 -40.57 -5.70
CA GLY A 227 -1.98 -39.26 -6.10
C GLY A 227 -0.48 -39.29 -6.42
N TRP A 228 0.33 -39.91 -5.56
CA TRP A 228 1.76 -40.12 -5.81
C TRP A 228 1.99 -40.90 -7.09
N VAL A 229 1.30 -42.03 -7.29
CA VAL A 229 1.46 -42.82 -8.51
C VAL A 229 1.14 -42.02 -9.76
N LEU A 230 0.02 -41.30 -9.77
CA LEU A 230 -0.43 -40.54 -10.93
C LEU A 230 0.50 -39.34 -11.21
N GLY A 231 0.95 -38.63 -10.17
CA GLY A 231 1.98 -37.59 -10.30
C GLY A 231 3.32 -38.15 -10.81
N GLY A 232 3.71 -39.35 -10.38
CA GLY A 232 4.94 -40.01 -10.81
C GLY A 232 4.88 -40.41 -12.28
N LEU A 233 3.72 -40.89 -12.73
CA LEU A 233 3.46 -41.17 -14.15
C LEU A 233 3.60 -39.92 -15.01
N VAL A 234 3.12 -38.76 -14.55
CA VAL A 234 3.36 -37.48 -15.26
C VAL A 234 4.86 -37.22 -15.40
N GLU A 235 5.61 -37.30 -14.30
CA GLU A 235 7.06 -37.05 -14.33
C GLU A 235 7.82 -38.06 -15.20
N ILE A 236 7.39 -39.32 -15.30
CA ILE A 236 7.97 -40.29 -16.23
C ILE A 236 7.61 -39.94 -17.68
N LEU A 237 6.35 -39.64 -17.98
CA LEU A 237 5.86 -39.38 -19.34
C LEU A 237 6.46 -38.11 -19.97
N ARG A 238 6.86 -37.13 -19.15
CA ARG A 238 7.65 -35.97 -19.60
C ARG A 238 9.04 -36.35 -20.11
N GLU A 239 9.61 -37.41 -19.57
CA GLU A 239 11.00 -37.80 -19.82
C GLU A 239 11.14 -38.83 -20.94
N LEU A 240 10.09 -39.62 -21.18
CA LEU A 240 10.04 -40.63 -22.24
C LEU A 240 9.67 -40.00 -23.59
N PRO A 241 10.52 -40.04 -24.63
CA PRO A 241 10.16 -39.50 -25.94
C PRO A 241 8.98 -40.24 -26.60
N ALA A 242 8.24 -39.53 -27.46
CA ALA A 242 7.21 -40.13 -28.32
C ALA A 242 7.81 -41.28 -29.17
N GLY A 243 7.08 -42.40 -29.28
CA GLY A 243 7.54 -43.60 -30.02
C GLY A 243 8.55 -44.49 -29.26
N ASN A 244 8.93 -44.15 -28.03
CA ASN A 244 9.73 -45.05 -27.18
C ASN A 244 8.89 -46.30 -26.82
N LYS A 245 9.45 -47.50 -27.04
CA LYS A 245 8.75 -48.79 -26.78
C LYS A 245 8.24 -48.98 -25.35
N TYR A 246 8.81 -48.26 -24.37
CA TYR A 246 8.38 -48.33 -22.97
C TYR A 246 7.20 -47.40 -22.67
N ARG A 247 7.01 -46.34 -23.47
CA ARG A 247 6.05 -45.25 -23.22
C ARG A 247 4.59 -45.73 -23.22
N THR A 248 4.22 -46.61 -24.15
CA THR A 248 2.84 -47.11 -24.30
C THR A 248 2.28 -47.75 -23.03
N PHE A 249 3.11 -48.46 -22.25
CA PHE A 249 2.67 -49.04 -20.98
C PHE A 249 2.26 -47.95 -19.98
N TYR A 250 3.09 -46.91 -19.84
CA TYR A 250 2.85 -45.80 -18.91
C TYR A 250 1.70 -44.90 -19.37
N GLU A 251 1.53 -44.68 -20.67
CA GLU A 251 0.38 -43.95 -21.22
C GLU A 251 -0.93 -44.66 -20.93
N ASN A 252 -1.01 -45.97 -21.21
CA ASN A 252 -2.21 -46.75 -20.95
C ASN A 252 -2.55 -46.77 -19.45
N LEU A 253 -1.56 -47.00 -18.59
CA LEU A 253 -1.74 -46.97 -17.14
C LEU A 253 -2.18 -45.59 -16.64
N PHE A 254 -1.58 -44.52 -17.17
CA PHE A 254 -1.96 -43.14 -16.84
C PHE A 254 -3.41 -42.86 -17.22
N VAL A 255 -3.83 -43.18 -18.44
CA VAL A 255 -5.21 -42.95 -18.92
C VAL A 255 -6.21 -43.76 -18.09
N GLU A 256 -5.90 -45.02 -17.79
CA GLU A 256 -6.77 -45.88 -16.99
C GLU A 256 -6.96 -45.34 -15.57
N LEU A 257 -5.86 -44.97 -14.90
CA LEU A 257 -5.90 -44.45 -13.54
C LEU A 257 -6.53 -43.04 -13.48
N ALA A 258 -6.20 -42.15 -14.42
CA ALA A 258 -6.79 -40.82 -14.52
C ALA A 258 -8.30 -40.88 -14.74
N THR A 259 -8.76 -41.75 -15.64
CA THR A 259 -10.20 -41.98 -15.89
C THR A 259 -10.88 -42.48 -14.63
N ARG A 260 -10.26 -43.41 -13.89
CA ARG A 260 -10.83 -43.91 -12.64
C ARG A 260 -10.92 -42.81 -11.58
N VAL A 261 -9.84 -42.06 -11.36
CA VAL A 261 -9.78 -40.96 -10.39
C VAL A 261 -10.83 -39.88 -10.70
N ALA A 262 -11.02 -39.52 -11.97
CA ALA A 262 -12.03 -38.55 -12.40
C ALA A 262 -13.44 -38.91 -11.91
N THR A 263 -13.81 -40.20 -11.90
CA THR A 263 -15.12 -40.68 -11.41
C THR A 263 -15.31 -40.58 -9.89
N LEU A 264 -14.24 -40.30 -9.14
CA LEU A 264 -14.22 -40.32 -7.68
C LEU A 264 -14.15 -38.91 -7.07
N GLN A 265 -14.18 -37.86 -7.90
CA GLN A 265 -14.24 -36.48 -7.43
C GLN A 265 -15.58 -36.20 -6.74
N GLN A 266 -15.55 -35.50 -5.61
CA GLN A 266 -16.74 -35.20 -4.85
C GLN A 266 -17.45 -33.94 -5.35
N SER A 267 -18.65 -33.68 -4.83
CA SER A 267 -19.48 -32.53 -5.23
C SER A 267 -18.84 -31.17 -4.94
N ASP A 268 -17.97 -31.08 -3.93
CA ASP A 268 -17.22 -29.87 -3.55
C ASP A 268 -15.90 -29.70 -4.31
N GLY A 269 -15.56 -30.63 -5.22
CA GLY A 269 -14.36 -30.56 -6.08
C GLY A 269 -13.13 -31.27 -5.53
N PHE A 270 -13.14 -31.68 -4.25
CA PHE A 270 -12.03 -32.42 -3.66
C PHE A 270 -12.13 -33.93 -3.94
N TRP A 271 -10.99 -34.59 -3.84
CA TRP A 271 -10.92 -36.03 -3.58
C TRP A 271 -10.71 -36.26 -2.08
N ARG A 272 -11.16 -37.41 -1.59
CA ARG A 272 -11.13 -37.75 -0.16
C ARG A 272 -9.93 -38.62 0.17
N ALA A 273 -9.63 -38.71 1.47
CA ALA A 273 -8.56 -39.55 1.99
C ALA A 273 -8.72 -41.02 1.60
N SER A 274 -9.93 -41.58 1.70
CA SER A 274 -10.30 -42.87 1.11
C SER A 274 -10.99 -42.64 -0.23
N MET A 275 -10.55 -43.36 -1.25
CA MET A 275 -11.10 -43.23 -2.60
C MET A 275 -12.44 -43.94 -2.77
N LEU A 276 -12.72 -44.98 -1.98
CA LEU A 276 -13.95 -45.78 -2.07
C LEU A 276 -14.86 -45.66 -0.84
N ASP A 277 -14.43 -45.00 0.23
CA ASP A 277 -15.29 -44.66 1.39
C ASP A 277 -15.23 -43.16 1.73
N PRO A 278 -15.75 -42.28 0.85
CA PRO A 278 -15.76 -40.84 1.08
C PRO A 278 -16.68 -40.41 2.25
N HIS A 279 -17.60 -41.27 2.69
CA HIS A 279 -18.49 -40.97 3.81
C HIS A 279 -17.77 -41.06 5.16
N SER A 280 -16.94 -42.10 5.35
CA SER A 280 -16.11 -42.23 6.56
C SER A 280 -15.01 -41.15 6.65
N TYR A 281 -14.60 -40.60 5.50
CA TYR A 281 -13.55 -39.59 5.37
C TYR A 281 -14.01 -38.36 4.59
N SER A 282 -15.06 -37.69 5.07
CA SER A 282 -15.75 -36.61 4.35
C SER A 282 -15.01 -35.27 4.28
N SER A 283 -13.88 -35.09 4.99
CA SER A 283 -13.10 -33.85 4.96
C SER A 283 -12.55 -33.53 3.56
N PRO A 284 -12.47 -32.25 3.16
CA PRO A 284 -11.57 -31.82 2.10
C PRO A 284 -10.14 -32.30 2.33
N GLU A 285 -9.45 -32.63 1.24
CA GLU A 285 -8.09 -33.17 1.29
C GLU A 285 -7.29 -32.65 0.09
N THR A 286 -6.29 -31.81 0.33
CA THR A 286 -5.55 -31.11 -0.73
C THR A 286 -4.34 -31.87 -1.25
N SER A 287 -3.77 -32.81 -0.49
CA SER A 287 -2.54 -33.51 -0.90
C SER A 287 -2.77 -34.45 -2.10
N CYS A 288 -3.86 -35.22 -2.13
CA CYS A 288 -4.23 -36.04 -3.28
C CYS A 288 -4.91 -35.21 -4.37
N SER A 289 -5.78 -34.27 -4.00
CA SER A 289 -6.47 -33.40 -4.97
C SER A 289 -5.47 -32.59 -5.79
N GLY A 290 -4.37 -32.11 -5.21
CA GLY A 290 -3.28 -31.44 -5.91
C GLY A 290 -2.68 -32.33 -7.01
N PHE A 291 -2.29 -33.57 -6.68
CA PHE A 291 -1.74 -34.49 -7.67
C PHE A 291 -2.74 -34.92 -8.74
N PHE A 292 -4.01 -35.09 -8.38
CA PHE A 292 -5.05 -35.43 -9.36
C PHE A 292 -5.31 -34.28 -10.32
N VAL A 293 -5.45 -33.04 -9.84
CA VAL A 293 -5.56 -31.87 -10.72
C VAL A 293 -4.32 -31.73 -11.60
N TYR A 294 -3.12 -31.91 -11.03
CA TYR A 294 -1.86 -31.90 -11.79
C TYR A 294 -1.87 -32.90 -12.95
N ALA A 295 -2.19 -34.16 -12.67
CA ALA A 295 -2.19 -35.20 -13.67
C ALA A 295 -3.30 -35.02 -14.71
N LEU A 296 -4.52 -34.72 -14.30
CA LEU A 296 -5.63 -34.50 -15.23
C LEU A 296 -5.34 -33.31 -16.15
N ALA A 297 -4.81 -32.22 -15.61
CA ALA A 297 -4.42 -31.05 -16.39
C ALA A 297 -3.30 -31.36 -17.39
N TYR A 298 -2.25 -32.09 -16.95
CA TYR A 298 -1.20 -32.59 -17.83
C TYR A 298 -1.76 -33.47 -18.95
N GLY A 299 -2.64 -34.41 -18.63
CA GLY A 299 -3.24 -35.32 -19.60
C GLY A 299 -4.02 -34.59 -20.69
N ILE A 300 -4.72 -33.52 -20.35
CA ILE A 300 -5.39 -32.64 -21.33
C ILE A 300 -4.34 -31.90 -22.17
N ASN A 301 -3.36 -31.26 -21.52
CA ASN A 301 -2.35 -30.43 -22.20
C ASN A 301 -1.49 -31.24 -23.20
N GLU A 302 -1.24 -32.52 -22.92
CA GLU A 302 -0.47 -33.42 -23.79
C GLU A 302 -1.36 -34.27 -24.73
N GLY A 303 -2.68 -34.07 -24.72
CA GLY A 303 -3.61 -34.79 -25.60
C GLY A 303 -3.84 -36.27 -25.25
N LEU A 304 -3.50 -36.69 -24.03
CA LEU A 304 -3.74 -38.05 -23.51
C LEU A 304 -5.18 -38.21 -22.98
N LEU A 305 -5.83 -37.12 -22.59
CA LEU A 305 -7.20 -37.08 -22.08
C LEU A 305 -8.06 -36.13 -22.90
N SER A 306 -9.35 -36.47 -23.07
CA SER A 306 -10.32 -35.62 -23.75
C SER A 306 -10.54 -34.29 -23.01
N LYS A 307 -10.36 -33.16 -23.69
CA LYS A 307 -10.56 -31.85 -23.08
C LYS A 307 -12.02 -31.66 -22.67
N GLU A 308 -12.96 -32.09 -23.50
CA GLU A 308 -14.40 -31.95 -23.27
C GLU A 308 -14.86 -32.70 -22.03
N GLU A 309 -14.28 -33.88 -21.76
CA GLU A 309 -14.66 -34.73 -20.63
C GLU A 309 -13.96 -34.30 -19.33
N PHE A 310 -12.67 -33.95 -19.40
CA PHE A 310 -11.85 -33.77 -18.21
C PHE A 310 -11.67 -32.31 -17.77
N LEU A 311 -11.85 -31.32 -18.65
CA LEU A 311 -11.69 -29.91 -18.27
C LEU A 311 -12.63 -29.49 -17.13
N PRO A 312 -13.93 -29.84 -17.12
CA PRO A 312 -14.82 -29.48 -15.99
C PRO A 312 -14.36 -30.06 -14.64
N ILE A 313 -13.70 -31.22 -14.66
CA ILE A 313 -13.18 -31.91 -13.46
C ILE A 313 -11.94 -31.19 -12.93
N VAL A 314 -11.03 -30.81 -13.84
CA VAL A 314 -9.87 -29.97 -13.54
C VAL A 314 -10.32 -28.64 -13.00
N GLU A 315 -11.32 -28.00 -13.63
CA GLU A 315 -11.82 -26.70 -13.18
C GLU A 315 -12.39 -26.77 -11.76
N LYS A 316 -13.26 -27.75 -11.52
CA LYS A 316 -13.83 -27.94 -10.19
C LYS A 316 -12.76 -28.22 -9.13
N GLY A 317 -11.76 -29.04 -9.47
CA GLY A 317 -10.66 -29.39 -8.56
C GLY A 317 -9.75 -28.20 -8.28
N TRP A 318 -9.37 -27.43 -9.31
CA TRP A 318 -8.54 -26.24 -9.14
C TRP A 318 -9.24 -25.17 -8.29
N LYS A 319 -10.53 -24.91 -8.54
CA LYS A 319 -11.33 -23.99 -7.71
C LYS A 319 -11.36 -24.42 -6.24
N ALA A 320 -11.51 -25.73 -5.98
CA ALA A 320 -11.47 -26.28 -4.63
C ALA A 320 -10.08 -26.07 -3.97
N LEU A 321 -8.99 -26.34 -4.69
CA LEU A 321 -7.63 -26.12 -4.21
C LEU A 321 -7.36 -24.64 -3.89
N VAL A 322 -7.76 -23.71 -4.76
CA VAL A 322 -7.63 -22.27 -4.52
C VAL A 322 -8.41 -21.85 -3.26
N GLY A 323 -9.62 -22.39 -3.07
CA GLY A 323 -10.43 -22.14 -1.86
C GLY A 323 -9.84 -22.70 -0.55
N ALA A 324 -8.85 -23.60 -0.64
CA ALA A 324 -8.11 -24.12 0.51
C ALA A 324 -6.85 -23.31 0.83
N VAL A 325 -6.50 -22.29 0.03
CA VAL A 325 -5.38 -21.39 0.31
C VAL A 325 -5.86 -20.27 1.23
N GLU A 326 -5.28 -20.19 2.42
CA GLU A 326 -5.53 -19.12 3.39
C GLU A 326 -5.02 -17.77 2.89
N GLU A 327 -5.39 -16.72 3.61
CA GLU A 327 -5.13 -15.35 3.19
C GLU A 327 -3.64 -15.02 3.03
N ASP A 328 -2.81 -15.53 3.93
CA ASP A 328 -1.36 -15.39 3.96
C ASP A 328 -0.65 -16.29 2.93
N GLY A 329 -1.35 -17.21 2.28
CA GLY A 329 -0.80 -18.17 1.32
C GLY A 329 -0.61 -19.58 1.88
N LYS A 330 -0.92 -19.84 3.16
CA LYS A 330 -0.88 -21.20 3.71
C LYS A 330 -1.88 -22.10 2.99
N LEU A 331 -1.42 -23.26 2.51
CA LEU A 331 -2.33 -24.28 1.99
C LEU A 331 -2.91 -25.11 3.14
N GLY A 332 -4.22 -25.09 3.31
CA GLY A 332 -4.95 -25.88 4.30
C GLY A 332 -5.33 -27.28 3.82
N TYR A 333 -5.96 -28.05 4.70
CA TYR A 333 -6.46 -29.41 4.42
C TYR A 333 -5.42 -30.39 3.88
N VAL A 334 -4.14 -30.23 4.21
CA VAL A 334 -3.11 -31.19 3.82
C VAL A 334 -3.09 -32.30 4.86
N GLN A 335 -3.34 -33.54 4.44
CA GLN A 335 -3.27 -34.68 5.36
C GLN A 335 -1.83 -34.87 5.89
N PRO A 336 -1.63 -35.22 7.18
CA PRO A 336 -0.30 -35.48 7.75
C PRO A 336 0.37 -36.75 7.20
N ILE A 337 1.67 -36.90 7.45
CA ILE A 337 2.43 -38.12 7.11
C ILE A 337 1.78 -39.34 7.78
N GLY A 338 1.59 -40.41 7.02
CA GLY A 338 0.93 -41.62 7.47
C GLY A 338 0.98 -42.73 6.43
N ALA A 339 0.33 -43.86 6.72
CA ALA A 339 0.25 -45.01 5.81
C ALA A 339 -1.19 -45.42 5.50
N ASP A 340 -2.18 -44.62 5.91
CA ASP A 340 -3.62 -44.89 5.81
C ASP A 340 -4.44 -43.58 5.77
N PRO A 341 -5.72 -43.60 5.31
CA PRO A 341 -6.61 -42.45 5.36
C PRO A 341 -6.80 -41.89 6.78
N LYS A 342 -6.62 -40.57 6.95
CA LYS A 342 -6.86 -39.85 8.23
C LYS A 342 -7.87 -38.72 8.05
N LYS A 343 -8.47 -38.30 9.17
CA LYS A 343 -9.27 -37.06 9.23
C LYS A 343 -8.36 -35.85 9.06
N VAL A 344 -8.84 -34.84 8.35
CA VAL A 344 -8.09 -33.63 7.99
C VAL A 344 -8.89 -32.40 8.38
N THR A 345 -8.22 -31.38 8.92
CA THR A 345 -8.81 -30.08 9.25
C THR A 345 -8.22 -28.98 8.38
N ARG A 346 -8.86 -27.80 8.37
CA ARG A 346 -8.47 -26.66 7.53
C ARG A 346 -7.06 -26.16 7.85
N GLU A 347 -6.67 -26.23 9.12
CA GLU A 347 -5.42 -25.69 9.66
C GLU A 347 -4.22 -26.60 9.41
N MET A 348 -4.45 -27.88 9.10
CA MET A 348 -3.41 -28.86 8.83
C MET A 348 -2.71 -28.56 7.49
N THR A 349 -1.38 -28.47 7.54
CA THR A 349 -0.52 -28.28 6.37
C THR A 349 0.70 -29.19 6.47
N GLU A 350 1.23 -29.63 5.34
CA GLU A 350 2.48 -30.39 5.22
C GLU A 350 3.17 -29.99 3.92
N VAL A 351 4.51 -29.99 3.91
CA VAL A 351 5.32 -29.34 2.84
C VAL A 351 5.06 -29.91 1.45
N TYR A 352 4.75 -31.20 1.32
CA TYR A 352 4.40 -31.80 0.02
C TYR A 352 3.09 -31.30 -0.57
N GLY A 353 2.15 -30.80 0.25
CA GLY A 353 0.87 -30.24 -0.20
C GLY A 353 1.07 -29.02 -1.10
N PRO A 354 1.75 -27.95 -0.63
CA PRO A 354 2.20 -26.84 -1.45
C PRO A 354 2.97 -27.28 -2.71
N GLY A 355 3.81 -28.31 -2.61
CA GLY A 355 4.49 -28.88 -3.78
C GLY A 355 3.53 -29.40 -4.86
N ALA A 356 2.55 -30.23 -4.46
CA ALA A 356 1.52 -30.74 -5.36
C ALA A 356 0.63 -29.61 -5.91
N PHE A 357 0.33 -28.60 -5.11
CA PHE A 357 -0.41 -27.40 -5.54
C PHE A 357 0.34 -26.64 -6.63
N LEU A 358 1.64 -26.41 -6.47
CA LEU A 358 2.47 -25.72 -7.47
C LEU A 358 2.56 -26.52 -8.76
N LEU A 359 2.72 -27.85 -8.68
CA LEU A 359 2.67 -28.72 -9.86
C LEU A 359 1.33 -28.58 -10.60
N ALA A 360 0.21 -28.68 -9.88
CA ALA A 360 -1.12 -28.49 -10.45
C ALA A 360 -1.28 -27.11 -11.11
N GLY A 361 -0.89 -26.06 -10.39
CA GLY A 361 -0.98 -24.68 -10.85
C GLY A 361 -0.18 -24.44 -12.13
N THR A 362 0.98 -25.08 -12.32
CA THR A 362 1.76 -24.92 -13.55
C THR A 362 1.07 -25.51 -14.78
N GLU A 363 0.33 -26.62 -14.63
CA GLU A 363 -0.45 -27.20 -15.74
C GLU A 363 -1.76 -26.45 -15.98
N VAL A 364 -2.40 -25.96 -14.92
CA VAL A 364 -3.57 -25.07 -15.04
C VAL A 364 -3.17 -23.74 -15.70
N TYR A 365 -1.97 -23.23 -15.40
CA TYR A 365 -1.44 -22.00 -16.00
C TYR A 365 -1.30 -22.14 -17.53
N ARG A 366 -0.84 -23.30 -18.02
CA ARG A 366 -0.72 -23.60 -19.46
C ARG A 366 -2.06 -23.56 -20.21
N MET A 367 -3.17 -23.85 -19.54
CA MET A 367 -4.53 -23.83 -20.12
C MET A 367 -5.32 -22.55 -19.84
N ALA A 368 -4.85 -21.71 -18.92
CA ALA A 368 -5.51 -20.47 -18.55
C ALA A 368 -5.36 -19.39 -19.62
N LYS A 369 -6.30 -18.43 -19.65
CA LYS A 369 -6.32 -17.31 -20.61
C LYS A 369 -5.81 -16.03 -19.98
N ASP A 370 -5.35 -15.08 -20.80
CA ASP A 370 -4.85 -13.77 -20.37
C ASP A 370 -5.98 -12.75 -20.05
N GLU A 371 -7.13 -13.23 -19.61
CA GLU A 371 -8.27 -12.36 -19.25
C GLU A 371 -8.16 -11.91 -17.79
N ILE A 372 -7.90 -10.62 -17.57
CA ILE A 372 -7.93 -9.99 -16.24
C ILE A 372 -9.38 -9.58 -15.96
N HIS A 373 -9.99 -10.15 -14.91
CA HIS A 373 -11.28 -9.68 -14.42
C HIS A 373 -11.09 -8.47 -13.50
N GLY A 374 -11.42 -7.27 -13.97
CA GLY A 374 -11.44 -6.06 -13.16
C GLY A 374 -12.70 -5.25 -13.46
N ASN A 375 -13.69 -5.27 -12.56
CA ASN A 375 -14.95 -4.53 -12.76
C ASN A 375 -14.78 -3.00 -12.61
N ASN A 376 -13.63 -2.48 -12.13
CA ASN A 376 -13.43 -1.07 -11.82
C ASN A 376 -12.20 -0.39 -12.47
N ILE A 377 -11.18 -1.12 -12.91
CA ILE A 377 -9.98 -0.58 -13.58
C ILE A 377 -9.79 -1.35 -14.89
N SER A 378 -9.59 -0.62 -16.00
CA SER A 378 -9.51 -1.25 -17.33
C SER A 378 -8.30 -2.16 -17.45
N ALA A 379 -8.52 -3.43 -17.80
CA ALA A 379 -7.46 -4.40 -18.09
C ALA A 379 -6.57 -3.96 -19.25
N GLU A 380 -7.13 -3.26 -20.25
CA GLU A 380 -6.37 -2.68 -21.35
C GLU A 380 -5.42 -1.59 -20.84
N ARG A 381 -5.92 -0.69 -19.97
CA ARG A 381 -5.10 0.36 -19.39
C ARG A 381 -3.98 -0.20 -18.51
N ILE A 382 -4.24 -1.27 -17.77
CA ILE A 382 -3.21 -1.96 -16.97
C ILE A 382 -2.08 -2.49 -17.87
N ARG A 383 -2.42 -3.14 -18.99
CA ARG A 383 -1.40 -3.63 -19.95
C ARG A 383 -0.59 -2.50 -20.57
N GLU A 384 -1.26 -1.43 -21.02
CA GLU A 384 -0.58 -0.24 -21.56
C GLU A 384 0.43 0.34 -20.56
N ILE A 385 0.03 0.44 -19.28
CA ILE A 385 0.89 0.96 -18.22
C ILE A 385 2.04 -0.02 -17.96
N ALA A 386 1.78 -1.33 -17.91
CA ALA A 386 2.79 -2.36 -17.71
C ALA A 386 3.92 -2.28 -18.75
N ASP A 387 3.59 -1.96 -20.01
CA ASP A 387 4.58 -1.72 -21.08
C ASP A 387 5.46 -0.49 -20.83
N MET A 388 5.04 0.45 -19.99
CA MET A 388 5.82 1.64 -19.60
C MET A 388 6.79 1.35 -18.44
N LEU A 389 6.51 0.34 -17.63
CA LEU A 389 7.25 0.06 -16.40
C LEU A 389 8.59 -0.64 -16.65
N PRO A 390 9.59 -0.47 -15.75
CA PRO A 390 10.80 -1.30 -15.76
C PRO A 390 10.46 -2.78 -15.51
N GLU A 391 11.32 -3.71 -15.93
CA GLU A 391 11.15 -5.14 -15.66
C GLU A 391 11.23 -5.47 -14.16
N LYS A 392 12.17 -4.85 -13.47
CA LYS A 392 12.37 -5.02 -12.03
C LYS A 392 11.65 -3.91 -11.25
N PRO A 393 11.16 -4.20 -10.03
CA PRO A 393 10.65 -3.16 -9.17
C PRO A 393 11.74 -2.17 -8.78
N GLU A 394 11.37 -0.90 -8.70
CA GLU A 394 12.24 0.23 -8.42
C GLU A 394 11.54 1.18 -7.44
N GLY A 395 12.24 1.55 -6.37
CA GLY A 395 11.84 2.62 -5.47
C GLY A 395 12.41 3.98 -5.88
N ILE A 396 12.33 4.95 -4.97
CA ILE A 396 12.91 6.28 -5.18
C ILE A 396 14.39 6.26 -4.86
N GLY A 397 15.18 6.95 -5.69
CA GLY A 397 16.62 7.10 -5.49
C GLY A 397 17.44 5.91 -5.96
N VAL A 398 18.65 5.80 -5.41
CA VAL A 398 19.64 4.78 -5.76
C VAL A 398 19.87 3.83 -4.59
N THR A 399 20.07 2.55 -4.88
CA THR A 399 20.36 1.54 -3.85
C THR A 399 21.73 1.77 -3.23
N TYR A 400 22.05 1.03 -2.18
CA TYR A 400 23.36 1.04 -1.53
C TYR A 400 24.51 0.73 -2.52
N LYS A 401 24.24 0.24 -3.73
CA LYS A 401 25.27 -0.06 -4.72
C LYS A 401 25.92 1.21 -5.31
N ASP A 402 25.23 2.35 -5.35
CA ASP A 402 25.77 3.60 -5.89
C ASP A 402 26.69 4.32 -4.90
N ARG A 403 27.96 3.90 -4.85
CA ARG A 403 28.93 4.50 -3.92
C ARG A 403 29.24 5.95 -4.22
N THR A 404 29.17 6.37 -5.47
CA THR A 404 29.41 7.77 -5.85
C THR A 404 28.41 8.70 -5.17
N TYR A 405 27.14 8.35 -5.19
CA TYR A 405 26.10 9.13 -4.52
C TYR A 405 26.24 9.09 -2.99
N TRP A 406 26.34 7.89 -2.41
CA TRP A 406 26.31 7.74 -0.95
C TRP A 406 27.59 8.26 -0.27
N ASP A 407 28.75 8.21 -0.92
CA ASP A 407 29.98 8.80 -0.39
C ASP A 407 29.95 10.34 -0.43
N LYS A 408 29.26 10.95 -1.42
CA LYS A 408 28.98 12.40 -1.41
C LYS A 408 28.09 12.77 -0.22
N MET A 409 26.98 12.05 -0.05
CA MET A 409 26.02 12.25 1.05
C MET A 409 26.65 12.10 2.43
N LYS A 410 27.52 11.09 2.62
CA LYS A 410 28.17 10.79 3.90
C LYS A 410 28.95 11.96 4.50
N ASN A 411 29.41 12.90 3.67
CA ASN A 411 30.20 14.04 4.12
C ASN A 411 29.36 15.22 4.64
N THR A 412 28.04 15.18 4.52
CA THR A 412 27.18 16.24 5.05
C THR A 412 27.12 16.21 6.59
N PRO A 413 26.94 17.35 7.27
CA PRO A 413 26.71 17.39 8.72
C PRO A 413 25.55 16.49 9.18
N GLU A 414 24.46 16.49 8.42
CA GLU A 414 23.26 15.72 8.70
C GLU A 414 23.53 14.21 8.62
N ALA A 415 24.33 13.75 7.65
CA ALA A 415 24.64 12.33 7.50
C ALA A 415 25.49 11.81 8.65
N ARG A 416 26.45 12.61 9.11
CA ARG A 416 27.28 12.28 10.28
C ARG A 416 26.42 12.14 11.54
N LYS A 417 25.48 13.07 11.75
CA LYS A 417 24.52 12.99 12.86
C LYS A 417 23.66 11.73 12.78
N LEU A 418 23.12 11.39 11.59
CA LEU A 418 22.32 10.19 11.40
C LEU A 418 23.10 8.90 11.70
N ILE A 419 24.38 8.82 11.31
CA ILE A 419 25.24 7.67 11.63
C ILE A 419 25.45 7.54 13.15
N GLU A 420 25.67 8.65 13.86
CA GLU A 420 25.79 8.65 15.33
C GLU A 420 24.49 8.18 16.00
N GLU A 421 23.34 8.70 15.57
CA GLU A 421 22.02 8.29 16.08
C GLU A 421 21.71 6.81 15.76
N ALA A 422 22.15 6.31 14.60
CA ALA A 422 22.02 4.90 14.22
C ALA A 422 22.87 4.00 15.11
N HIS A 423 24.06 4.43 15.50
CA HIS A 423 24.89 3.71 16.46
C HIS A 423 24.27 3.62 17.85
N THR A 424 23.62 4.70 18.30
CA THR A 424 22.85 4.69 19.55
C THR A 424 21.66 3.74 19.43
N SER A 425 20.87 3.87 18.35
CA SER A 425 19.71 3.01 18.10
C SER A 425 20.11 1.52 18.06
N LEU A 426 21.22 1.18 17.39
CA LEU A 426 21.73 -0.20 17.35
C LEU A 426 22.02 -0.78 18.74
N LYS A 427 22.48 0.05 19.69
CA LYS A 427 22.73 -0.37 21.08
C LYS A 427 21.44 -0.51 21.89
N ASP A 428 20.50 0.41 21.70
CA ASP A 428 19.24 0.45 22.44
C ASP A 428 18.27 -0.66 22.00
N GLY A 429 18.43 -1.16 20.77
CA GLY A 429 17.57 -2.17 20.18
C GLY A 429 16.26 -1.60 19.66
N MET A 430 15.47 -2.45 19.01
CA MET A 430 14.19 -2.02 18.43
C MET A 430 13.17 -1.70 19.55
N PRO A 431 12.51 -0.54 19.52
CA PRO A 431 11.43 -0.23 20.48
C PRO A 431 10.33 -1.31 20.45
N PRO A 432 9.77 -1.75 21.59
CA PRO A 432 8.80 -2.83 21.61
C PRO A 432 7.42 -2.42 21.10
N PHE A 433 6.69 -3.37 20.50
CA PHE A 433 5.23 -3.26 20.34
C PHE A 433 4.56 -3.84 21.59
N VAL A 434 3.61 -3.11 22.18
CA VAL A 434 2.97 -3.49 23.44
C VAL A 434 1.47 -3.70 23.23
N ASP A 435 1.04 -4.97 23.17
CA ASP A 435 -0.36 -5.36 22.94
C ASP A 435 -1.34 -4.72 23.93
N SER A 436 -1.02 -4.74 25.23
CA SER A 436 -1.89 -4.19 26.27
C SER A 436 -2.07 -2.68 26.14
N LEU A 437 -1.03 -1.97 25.72
CA LEU A 437 -1.10 -0.53 25.44
C LEU A 437 -1.94 -0.27 24.19
N TYR A 438 -1.74 -1.03 23.11
CA TYR A 438 -2.55 -0.91 21.90
C TYR A 438 -4.05 -1.07 22.21
N LEU A 439 -4.43 -2.13 22.92
CA LEU A 439 -5.81 -2.42 23.29
C LEU A 439 -6.40 -1.35 24.23
N HIS A 440 -5.60 -0.83 25.18
CA HIS A 440 -6.04 0.25 26.07
C HIS A 440 -6.29 1.55 25.32
N LEU A 441 -5.38 1.95 24.44
CA LEU A 441 -5.48 3.18 23.65
C LEU A 441 -6.62 3.12 22.63
N ASN A 442 -6.87 1.94 22.05
CA ASN A 442 -8.03 1.70 21.20
C ASN A 442 -9.33 1.93 21.98
N LYS A 443 -9.45 1.32 23.17
CA LYS A 443 -10.62 1.46 24.05
C LYS A 443 -10.84 2.89 24.57
N THR A 444 -9.77 3.64 24.80
CA THR A 444 -9.83 5.00 25.38
C THR A 444 -9.82 6.10 24.31
N GLU A 445 -9.68 5.75 23.04
CA GLU A 445 -9.58 6.68 21.90
C GLU A 445 -8.40 7.67 22.01
N ILE A 446 -7.39 7.36 22.83
CA ILE A 446 -6.19 8.20 22.98
C ILE A 446 -5.21 7.91 21.84
N ARG A 447 -4.99 8.90 20.97
CA ARG A 447 -4.21 8.74 19.73
C ARG A 447 -2.68 8.79 19.92
N LEU A 448 -2.16 9.88 20.50
CA LEU A 448 -0.74 10.26 20.38
C LEU A 448 0.25 9.21 20.91
N PRO A 449 0.05 8.58 22.09
CA PRO A 449 0.95 7.53 22.57
C PRO A 449 1.01 6.30 21.65
N GLY A 450 -0.11 5.96 21.01
CA GLY A 450 -0.21 4.84 20.07
C GLY A 450 0.54 5.14 18.78
N GLU A 451 0.39 6.35 18.25
CA GLU A 451 1.14 6.83 17.10
C GLU A 451 2.65 6.87 17.37
N ASN A 452 3.07 7.36 18.54
CA ASN A 452 4.48 7.38 18.93
C ASN A 452 5.08 5.97 19.04
N MET A 453 4.37 5.00 19.63
CA MET A 453 4.81 3.60 19.72
C MET A 453 5.05 3.01 18.32
N MET A 454 4.14 3.27 17.38
CA MET A 454 4.23 2.75 16.02
C MET A 454 5.38 3.44 15.26
N ASN A 455 5.45 4.77 15.28
CA ASN A 455 6.45 5.54 14.54
C ASN A 455 7.88 5.26 15.02
N ALA A 456 8.10 5.06 16.32
CA ALA A 456 9.43 4.76 16.87
C ALA A 456 10.07 3.50 16.25
N ARG A 457 9.25 2.49 15.92
CA ARG A 457 9.70 1.22 15.31
C ARG A 457 10.10 1.40 13.85
N TYR A 458 9.34 2.17 13.08
CA TYR A 458 9.71 2.49 11.69
C TYR A 458 10.94 3.42 11.64
N GLN A 459 11.03 4.39 12.55
CA GLN A 459 12.19 5.28 12.71
C GLN A 459 13.46 4.52 13.04
N TYR A 460 13.38 3.55 13.94
CA TYR A 460 14.49 2.64 14.23
C TYR A 460 15.00 1.98 12.94
N LEU A 461 14.10 1.36 12.18
CA LEU A 461 14.48 0.63 10.97
C LEU A 461 15.11 1.54 9.91
N TRP A 462 14.43 2.62 9.52
CA TRP A 462 14.91 3.44 8.40
C TRP A 462 16.22 4.16 8.75
N ARG A 463 16.44 4.52 10.02
CA ARG A 463 17.69 5.14 10.46
C ARG A 463 18.88 4.18 10.29
N LEU A 464 18.72 2.91 10.69
CA LEU A 464 19.75 1.89 10.49
C LEU A 464 20.00 1.60 9.00
N VAL A 465 18.93 1.56 8.20
CA VAL A 465 19.02 1.35 6.75
C VAL A 465 19.82 2.46 6.07
N LEU A 466 19.51 3.73 6.37
CA LEU A 466 20.24 4.86 5.81
C LEU A 466 21.69 4.88 6.27
N ALA A 467 21.97 4.56 7.54
CA ALA A 467 23.34 4.44 8.04
C ALA A 467 24.11 3.31 7.34
N GLU A 468 23.47 2.17 7.04
CA GLU A 468 24.08 1.10 6.24
C GLU A 468 24.31 1.53 4.79
N CYS A 469 23.40 2.31 4.18
CA CYS A 469 23.61 2.88 2.85
C CYS A 469 24.79 3.86 2.83
N LEU A 470 24.99 4.66 3.89
CA LEU A 470 26.10 5.61 4.01
C LEU A 470 27.44 4.92 4.33
N GLU A 471 27.45 3.92 5.21
CA GLU A 471 28.69 3.27 5.64
C GLU A 471 29.10 2.04 4.83
N ASN A 472 28.12 1.23 4.40
CA ASN A 472 28.28 -0.04 3.69
C ASN A 472 29.22 -1.04 4.40
N LYS A 473 29.11 -1.16 5.72
CA LYS A 473 29.99 -1.99 6.59
C LYS A 473 29.33 -3.28 7.10
N ARG A 474 28.08 -3.54 6.73
CA ARG A 474 27.25 -4.69 7.15
C ARG A 474 26.96 -4.79 8.65
N ARG A 475 27.35 -3.80 9.45
CA ARG A 475 27.20 -3.83 10.91
C ARG A 475 25.75 -3.71 11.36
N PHE A 476 24.92 -3.03 10.58
CA PHE A 476 23.52 -2.81 10.90
C PHE A 476 22.63 -3.93 10.34
N ILE A 477 23.13 -4.73 9.40
CA ILE A 477 22.34 -5.75 8.69
C ILE A 477 21.63 -6.74 9.62
N PRO A 478 22.26 -7.31 10.67
CA PRO A 478 21.54 -8.20 11.58
C PRO A 478 20.32 -7.54 12.24
N ALA A 479 20.50 -6.33 12.78
CA ALA A 479 19.43 -5.57 13.44
C ALA A 479 18.36 -5.06 12.45
N ILE A 480 18.76 -4.74 11.22
CA ILE A 480 17.82 -4.41 10.14
C ILE A 480 16.97 -5.63 9.79
N CYS A 481 17.57 -6.81 9.65
CA CYS A 481 16.82 -8.04 9.35
C CYS A 481 15.82 -8.35 10.46
N GLU A 482 16.27 -8.30 11.72
CA GLU A 482 15.39 -8.47 12.87
C GLU A 482 14.26 -7.43 12.89
N GLY A 483 14.58 -6.16 12.65
CA GLY A 483 13.58 -5.09 12.61
C GLY A 483 12.55 -5.24 11.49
N VAL A 484 12.96 -5.69 10.29
CA VAL A 484 12.03 -6.03 9.21
C VAL A 484 11.15 -7.20 9.62
N GLU A 485 11.72 -8.29 10.12
CA GLU A 485 10.97 -9.47 10.53
C GLU A 485 9.95 -9.15 11.64
N GLU A 486 10.35 -8.31 12.59
CA GLU A 486 9.55 -7.90 13.74
C GLU A 486 8.40 -6.94 13.35
N LEU A 487 8.62 -6.04 12.38
CA LEU A 487 7.53 -5.28 11.76
C LEU A 487 6.57 -6.17 10.95
N CYS A 488 7.07 -7.21 10.27
CA CYS A 488 6.23 -8.15 9.53
C CYS A 488 5.31 -8.94 10.48
N ARG A 489 5.85 -9.42 11.62
CA ARG A 489 5.10 -10.16 12.65
C ARG A 489 4.15 -9.29 13.47
N GLN A 490 4.38 -7.98 13.54
CA GLN A 490 3.52 -7.05 14.26
C GLN A 490 2.07 -7.16 13.76
N LYS A 491 1.14 -7.41 14.68
CA LYS A 491 -0.28 -7.70 14.37
C LYS A 491 -0.94 -6.62 13.50
N PRO A 492 -1.18 -5.38 13.98
CA PRO A 492 -1.63 -4.28 13.13
C PRO A 492 -0.46 -3.41 12.66
N TRP A 493 -0.56 -2.86 11.45
CA TRP A 493 0.25 -1.71 11.02
C TRP A 493 -0.46 -0.37 11.24
N SER A 494 -1.77 -0.40 11.49
CA SER A 494 -2.59 0.76 11.84
C SER A 494 -2.37 1.22 13.28
N ILE A 495 -2.67 2.47 13.57
CA ILE A 495 -2.67 2.97 14.97
C ILE A 495 -3.96 2.56 15.70
N PRO A 496 -3.94 2.47 17.05
CA PRO A 496 -5.12 2.07 17.83
C PRO A 496 -6.37 2.92 17.54
N ALA A 497 -6.20 4.22 17.33
CA ALA A 497 -7.29 5.15 17.08
C ALA A 497 -8.01 4.94 15.74
N HIS A 498 -7.37 4.27 14.78
CA HIS A 498 -7.93 3.96 13.47
C HIS A 498 -8.51 2.53 13.39
N ASP A 499 -8.20 1.67 14.37
CA ASP A 499 -8.59 0.26 14.39
C ASP A 499 -9.75 -0.01 15.38
N ARG A 500 -10.81 0.80 15.35
CA ARG A 500 -11.88 0.80 16.37
C ARG A 500 -12.54 -0.56 16.63
N ASN A 501 -12.58 -1.43 15.62
CA ASN A 501 -13.20 -2.75 15.72
C ASN A 501 -12.16 -3.88 15.94
N LEU A 502 -10.88 -3.53 16.08
CA LEU A 502 -9.75 -4.46 16.23
C LEU A 502 -9.57 -5.44 15.07
N HIS A 503 -10.13 -5.14 13.89
CA HIS A 503 -10.01 -6.03 12.73
C HIS A 503 -8.55 -6.15 12.27
N ASN A 504 -7.78 -5.05 12.28
CA ASN A 504 -6.36 -5.09 11.93
C ASN A 504 -5.55 -5.82 12.99
N TYR A 505 -5.85 -5.56 14.27
CA TYR A 505 -5.18 -6.22 15.38
C TYR A 505 -5.38 -7.74 15.40
N HIS A 506 -6.58 -8.21 15.03
CA HIS A 506 -6.89 -9.64 14.94
C HIS A 506 -6.58 -10.27 13.59
N GLY A 507 -6.16 -9.49 12.59
CA GLY A 507 -5.91 -9.97 11.23
C GLY A 507 -7.15 -10.54 10.55
N THR A 508 -8.35 -10.07 10.91
CA THR A 508 -9.61 -10.54 10.32
C THR A 508 -10.01 -9.76 9.08
N ASP A 509 -9.69 -8.46 9.06
CA ASP A 509 -10.00 -7.56 7.95
C ASP A 509 -9.09 -6.32 7.97
N TYR A 510 -8.02 -6.35 7.17
CA TYR A 510 -7.05 -5.25 7.12
C TYR A 510 -7.61 -4.01 6.40
N TYR A 511 -7.40 -2.84 7.01
CA TYR A 511 -7.74 -1.54 6.47
C TYR A 511 -6.48 -0.69 6.30
N VAL A 512 -6.21 -0.26 5.07
CA VAL A 512 -5.05 0.58 4.75
C VAL A 512 -5.40 2.03 5.02
N ASP A 513 -5.07 2.52 6.22
CA ASP A 513 -5.16 3.93 6.57
C ASP A 513 -3.89 4.72 6.15
N LEU A 514 -3.85 6.02 6.41
CA LEU A 514 -2.70 6.87 6.09
C LEU A 514 -1.39 6.42 6.77
N VAL A 515 -1.47 5.84 7.97
CA VAL A 515 -0.30 5.38 8.71
C VAL A 515 0.22 4.09 8.09
N VAL A 516 -0.67 3.14 7.79
CA VAL A 516 -0.33 1.89 7.09
C VAL A 516 0.29 2.21 5.73
N ALA A 517 -0.30 3.11 4.95
CA ALA A 517 0.18 3.47 3.62
C ALA A 517 1.59 4.09 3.67
N THR A 518 1.79 5.09 4.53
CA THR A 518 3.07 5.81 4.62
C THR A 518 4.17 4.98 5.31
N ALA A 519 3.83 4.19 6.32
CA ALA A 519 4.78 3.30 6.98
C ALA A 519 5.13 2.09 6.11
N GLY A 520 4.14 1.55 5.38
CA GLY A 520 4.33 0.56 4.34
C GLY A 520 5.30 1.03 3.25
N ASN A 521 5.09 2.24 2.70
CA ASN A 521 6.04 2.79 1.72
C ASN A 521 7.45 2.97 2.32
N THR A 522 7.56 3.46 3.57
CA THR A 522 8.86 3.54 4.26
C THR A 522 9.57 2.19 4.33
N LEU A 523 8.87 1.13 4.74
CA LEU A 523 9.44 -0.21 4.79
C LEU A 523 9.81 -0.74 3.39
N ALA A 524 8.99 -0.46 2.38
CA ALA A 524 9.26 -0.81 0.99
C ALA A 524 10.52 -0.13 0.45
N GLN A 525 10.67 1.18 0.68
CA GLN A 525 11.88 1.93 0.33
C GLN A 525 13.10 1.38 1.06
N CYS A 526 13.00 1.03 2.35
CA CYS A 526 14.10 0.43 3.08
C CYS A 526 14.59 -0.88 2.45
N ILE A 527 13.66 -1.74 2.01
CA ILE A 527 13.97 -3.00 1.34
C ILE A 527 14.63 -2.75 -0.02
N TYR A 528 14.07 -1.82 -0.80
CA TYR A 528 14.64 -1.41 -2.10
C TYR A 528 16.06 -0.86 -1.97
N LEU A 529 16.30 0.07 -1.04
CA LEU A 529 17.60 0.70 -0.85
C LEU A 529 18.71 -0.30 -0.51
N LEU A 530 18.39 -1.39 0.20
CA LEU A 530 19.36 -2.43 0.56
C LEU A 530 19.50 -3.54 -0.48
N ASP A 531 18.53 -3.73 -1.38
CA ASP A 531 18.58 -4.71 -2.48
C ASP A 531 19.02 -6.13 -2.04
N ASP A 532 20.23 -6.55 -2.40
CA ASP A 532 20.81 -7.87 -2.11
C ASP A 532 21.63 -7.90 -0.80
N ARG A 533 21.64 -6.81 -0.03
CA ARG A 533 22.12 -6.81 1.37
C ARG A 533 21.16 -7.50 2.32
N LEU A 534 19.86 -7.54 1.99
CA LEU A 534 18.87 -8.28 2.78
C LEU A 534 18.80 -9.75 2.32
N PRO A 535 18.76 -10.70 3.27
CA PRO A 535 18.49 -12.10 2.96
C PRO A 535 17.18 -12.29 2.19
N ALA A 536 17.13 -13.34 1.39
CA ALA A 536 15.95 -13.64 0.58
C ALA A 536 14.74 -13.99 1.43
N GLU A 537 14.97 -14.65 2.57
CA GLU A 537 13.97 -15.07 3.55
C GLU A 537 13.30 -13.84 4.18
N THR A 538 14.09 -12.83 4.55
CA THR A 538 13.58 -11.56 5.08
C THR A 538 12.75 -10.81 4.04
N LYS A 539 13.19 -10.80 2.77
CA LYS A 539 12.42 -10.19 1.67
C LYS A 539 11.12 -10.93 1.36
N ALA A 540 11.12 -12.26 1.42
CA ALA A 540 9.92 -13.08 1.22
C ALA A 540 8.91 -12.86 2.37
N LEU A 541 9.38 -12.82 3.62
CA LEU A 541 8.53 -12.50 4.77
C LEU A 541 7.91 -11.11 4.63
N ALA A 542 8.70 -10.10 4.24
CA ALA A 542 8.19 -8.78 3.95
C ALA A 542 7.11 -8.81 2.85
N MET A 543 7.37 -9.50 1.73
CA MET A 543 6.38 -9.65 0.66
C MET A 543 5.08 -10.28 1.14
N CYS A 544 5.13 -11.32 1.99
CA CYS A 544 3.95 -11.92 2.60
C CYS A 544 3.15 -10.89 3.42
N ALA A 545 3.84 -10.17 4.32
CA ALA A 545 3.22 -9.15 5.15
C ALA A 545 2.62 -7.99 4.31
N PHE A 546 3.30 -7.54 3.25
CA PHE A 546 2.75 -6.52 2.35
C PHE A 546 1.54 -7.01 1.56
N ARG A 547 1.55 -8.26 1.07
CA ARG A 547 0.40 -8.85 0.37
C ARG A 547 -0.81 -8.91 1.29
N GLU A 548 -0.61 -9.36 2.53
CA GLU A 548 -1.66 -9.46 3.55
C GLU A 548 -2.19 -8.08 4.00
N LYS A 549 -1.29 -7.16 4.35
CA LYS A 549 -1.64 -5.93 5.10
C LYS A 549 -1.81 -4.70 4.22
N VAL A 550 -1.32 -4.72 2.97
CA VAL A 550 -1.33 -3.56 2.07
C VAL A 550 -1.98 -3.89 0.73
N PHE A 551 -1.40 -4.80 -0.05
CA PHE A 551 -1.80 -4.95 -1.46
C PHE A 551 -3.15 -5.64 -1.62
N ARG A 552 -3.42 -6.76 -0.93
CA ARG A 552 -4.70 -7.46 -1.03
C ARG A 552 -5.88 -6.65 -0.49
N PRO A 553 -5.76 -5.92 0.63
CA PRO A 553 -6.81 -5.00 1.05
C PRO A 553 -7.22 -4.00 -0.03
N ILE A 554 -6.24 -3.50 -0.81
CA ILE A 554 -6.49 -2.60 -1.94
C ILE A 554 -7.22 -3.32 -3.09
N TYR A 555 -6.73 -4.50 -3.52
CA TYR A 555 -7.43 -5.30 -4.54
C TYR A 555 -8.88 -5.58 -4.14
N ARG A 556 -9.08 -6.17 -2.95
CA ARG A 556 -10.40 -6.52 -2.43
C ARG A 556 -11.35 -5.32 -2.31
N CYS A 557 -10.86 -4.15 -1.88
CA CYS A 557 -11.71 -2.96 -1.79
C CYS A 557 -12.11 -2.40 -3.16
N LEU A 558 -11.28 -2.59 -4.18
CA LEU A 558 -11.52 -2.10 -5.53
C LEU A 558 -12.28 -3.10 -6.42
N GLU A 559 -12.19 -4.39 -6.14
CA GLU A 559 -12.73 -5.45 -7.02
C GLU A 559 -13.91 -6.21 -6.42
N GLU A 560 -13.85 -6.51 -5.12
CA GLU A 560 -14.82 -7.41 -4.47
C GLU A 560 -15.85 -6.66 -3.61
N THR A 561 -15.44 -5.52 -3.03
CA THR A 561 -16.23 -4.79 -2.04
C THR A 561 -16.35 -3.30 -2.41
N LYS A 562 -16.44 -2.41 -1.41
CA LYS A 562 -16.51 -0.96 -1.62
C LYS A 562 -15.10 -0.37 -1.47
N PRO A 563 -14.70 0.58 -2.35
CA PRO A 563 -13.44 1.28 -2.17
C PRO A 563 -13.33 1.91 -0.79
N PHE A 564 -12.14 1.85 -0.21
CA PHE A 564 -11.85 2.61 1.01
C PHE A 564 -12.22 4.09 0.82
N TYR A 565 -12.70 4.72 1.89
CA TYR A 565 -13.28 6.06 1.77
C TYR A 565 -12.28 7.07 1.16
N TRP A 566 -11.00 6.92 1.48
CA TRP A 566 -9.94 7.84 1.05
C TRP A 566 -9.69 7.83 -0.47
N PHE A 567 -10.18 6.84 -1.23
CA PHE A 567 -10.10 6.86 -2.69
C PHE A 567 -10.86 8.04 -3.31
N THR A 568 -11.87 8.59 -2.61
CA THR A 568 -12.77 9.61 -3.17
C THR A 568 -12.94 10.87 -2.32
N VAL A 569 -12.27 10.97 -1.17
CA VAL A 569 -12.26 12.21 -0.39
C VAL A 569 -11.41 13.28 -1.06
N THR A 570 -11.78 14.53 -0.83
CA THR A 570 -11.15 15.71 -1.43
C THR A 570 -10.18 16.39 -0.48
N ASN A 571 -9.45 15.60 0.30
CA ASN A 571 -8.45 16.09 1.25
C ASN A 571 -7.17 15.24 1.17
N ASN A 572 -6.18 15.58 2.01
CA ASN A 572 -4.86 14.96 2.03
C ASN A 572 -4.86 13.41 2.19
N TRP A 573 -5.90 12.78 2.76
CA TRP A 573 -5.93 11.31 2.86
C TRP A 573 -5.81 10.63 1.50
N ASN A 574 -6.37 11.22 0.45
CA ASN A 574 -6.29 10.66 -0.89
C ASN A 574 -4.85 10.63 -1.40
N SER A 575 -4.14 11.77 -1.36
CA SER A 575 -2.77 11.85 -1.86
C SER A 575 -1.79 11.03 -1.01
N VAL A 576 -1.95 11.05 0.32
CA VAL A 576 -1.11 10.30 1.27
C VAL A 576 -1.25 8.79 1.05
N CYS A 577 -2.48 8.27 1.00
CA CYS A 577 -2.70 6.84 0.83
C CYS A 577 -2.29 6.37 -0.57
N LEU A 578 -2.63 7.11 -1.63
CA LEU A 578 -2.24 6.76 -3.00
C LEU A 578 -0.72 6.72 -3.17
N ALA A 579 0.01 7.73 -2.66
CA ALA A 579 1.47 7.73 -2.67
C ALA A 579 2.03 6.52 -1.91
N GLY A 580 1.50 6.25 -0.71
CA GLY A 580 1.96 5.15 0.12
C GLY A 580 1.82 3.77 -0.55
N VAL A 581 0.63 3.46 -1.07
CA VAL A 581 0.38 2.14 -1.66
C VAL A 581 1.02 1.97 -3.04
N THR A 582 1.07 3.03 -3.85
CA THR A 582 1.65 2.98 -5.20
C THR A 582 3.17 2.88 -5.11
N GLY A 583 3.80 3.68 -4.26
CA GLY A 583 5.24 3.59 -3.99
C GLY A 583 5.68 2.24 -3.47
N ALA A 584 4.94 1.69 -2.50
CA ALA A 584 5.20 0.34 -1.99
C ALA A 584 5.10 -0.73 -3.08
N ALA A 585 4.07 -0.64 -3.94
CA ALA A 585 3.88 -1.57 -5.05
C ALA A 585 5.03 -1.49 -6.06
N LEU A 586 5.40 -0.27 -6.48
CA LEU A 586 6.49 -0.04 -7.43
C LEU A 586 7.84 -0.53 -6.92
N ALA A 587 8.10 -0.38 -5.61
CA ALA A 587 9.36 -0.77 -4.98
C ALA A 587 9.49 -2.28 -4.68
N LEU A 588 8.39 -3.04 -4.60
CA LEU A 588 8.41 -4.43 -4.11
C LEU A 588 7.84 -5.47 -5.08
N LEU A 589 6.69 -5.18 -5.71
CA LEU A 589 5.97 -6.18 -6.51
C LEU A 589 6.81 -6.52 -7.73
N GLN A 590 7.13 -7.79 -7.93
CA GLN A 590 7.97 -8.21 -9.06
C GLN A 590 7.21 -8.18 -10.40
N ASP A 591 5.90 -8.39 -10.37
CA ASP A 591 5.08 -8.44 -11.58
C ASP A 591 4.75 -7.04 -12.11
N LYS A 592 4.94 -6.83 -13.43
CA LYS A 592 4.68 -5.53 -14.08
C LYS A 592 3.20 -5.18 -14.08
N GLU A 593 2.31 -6.14 -14.31
CA GLU A 593 0.86 -5.88 -14.33
C GLU A 593 0.34 -5.56 -12.93
N GLU A 594 0.82 -6.25 -11.89
CA GLU A 594 0.51 -5.90 -10.51
C GLU A 594 0.97 -4.46 -10.19
N ARG A 595 2.21 -4.08 -10.56
CA ARG A 595 2.67 -2.70 -10.40
C ARG A 595 1.79 -1.71 -11.17
N ALA A 596 1.45 -2.04 -12.41
CA ALA A 596 0.63 -1.23 -13.28
C ALA A 596 -0.80 -1.06 -12.77
N TYR A 597 -1.35 -2.05 -12.07
CA TYR A 597 -2.65 -1.94 -11.40
C TYR A 597 -2.67 -0.79 -10.37
N PHE A 598 -1.63 -0.69 -9.53
CA PHE A 598 -1.54 0.40 -8.55
C PHE A 598 -1.36 1.77 -9.23
N VAL A 599 -0.57 1.84 -10.31
CA VAL A 599 -0.43 3.06 -11.11
C VAL A 599 -1.75 3.45 -11.77
N ALA A 600 -2.51 2.49 -12.32
CA ALA A 600 -3.82 2.72 -12.92
C ALA A 600 -4.85 3.17 -11.87
N ALA A 601 -4.80 2.59 -10.66
CA ALA A 601 -5.62 3.02 -9.54
C ALA A 601 -5.28 4.47 -9.14
N ALA A 602 -4.00 4.81 -9.02
CA ALA A 602 -3.57 6.18 -8.79
C ALA A 602 -4.06 7.13 -9.89
N GLU A 603 -3.85 6.80 -11.16
CA GLU A 603 -4.31 7.59 -12.31
C GLU A 603 -5.83 7.83 -12.29
N LYS A 604 -6.62 6.85 -11.85
CA LYS A 604 -8.07 7.01 -11.72
C LYS A 604 -8.49 7.93 -10.57
N TYR A 605 -7.84 7.82 -9.41
CA TYR A 605 -8.32 8.41 -8.17
C TYR A 605 -7.58 9.66 -7.70
N TYR A 606 -6.43 10.01 -8.29
CA TYR A 606 -5.64 11.19 -7.87
C TYR A 606 -6.42 12.52 -7.97
N VAL A 607 -7.39 12.58 -8.89
CA VAL A 607 -8.22 13.78 -9.15
C VAL A 607 -9.03 14.20 -7.93
N TYR A 608 -9.31 13.29 -6.99
CA TYR A 608 -10.05 13.63 -5.77
C TYR A 608 -9.18 14.42 -4.80
N GLY A 609 -7.92 14.00 -4.55
CA GLY A 609 -6.97 14.78 -3.75
C GLY A 609 -6.75 16.19 -4.32
N MET A 610 -6.72 16.31 -5.65
CA MET A 610 -6.59 17.60 -6.35
C MET A 610 -7.77 18.57 -6.14
N LYS A 611 -8.95 18.06 -5.76
CA LYS A 611 -10.12 18.90 -5.41
C LYS A 611 -9.98 19.54 -4.02
N GLY A 612 -8.98 19.15 -3.22
CA GLY A 612 -8.65 19.84 -1.97
C GLY A 612 -8.04 21.23 -2.17
N TYR A 613 -7.64 21.55 -3.40
CA TYR A 613 -7.18 22.86 -3.83
C TYR A 613 -8.23 23.48 -4.77
N SER A 614 -8.48 24.78 -4.63
CA SER A 614 -9.32 25.54 -5.58
C SER A 614 -8.67 25.62 -6.96
N ASP A 615 -9.43 26.03 -7.98
CA ASP A 615 -8.88 26.11 -9.34
C ASP A 615 -7.88 27.26 -9.50
N ASP A 616 -7.91 28.26 -8.61
CA ASP A 616 -6.90 29.31 -8.45
C ASP A 616 -5.67 28.90 -7.60
N GLY A 617 -5.62 27.66 -7.11
CA GLY A 617 -4.47 27.08 -6.40
C GLY A 617 -4.43 27.30 -4.89
N TYR A 618 -5.46 27.92 -4.30
CA TYR A 618 -5.56 28.08 -2.85
C TYR A 618 -5.75 26.74 -2.12
N CYS A 619 -5.02 26.57 -1.00
CA CYS A 619 -5.19 25.45 -0.09
C CYS A 619 -6.03 25.89 1.13
N SER A 620 -7.32 25.56 1.12
CA SER A 620 -8.24 25.97 2.21
C SER A 620 -7.89 25.37 3.58
N GLU A 621 -7.17 24.25 3.61
CA GLU A 621 -6.67 23.65 4.86
C GLU A 621 -5.45 24.40 5.45
N GLY A 622 -4.92 25.40 4.73
CA GLY A 622 -3.80 26.22 5.16
C GLY A 622 -2.43 25.62 4.86
N VAL A 623 -1.38 26.34 5.27
CA VAL A 623 0.03 26.07 4.90
C VAL A 623 0.53 24.73 5.47
N GLY A 624 0.10 24.36 6.68
CA GLY A 624 0.51 23.09 7.29
C GLY A 624 0.05 21.87 6.49
N TYR A 625 -1.21 21.86 6.08
CA TYR A 625 -1.76 20.78 5.25
C TYR A 625 -1.28 20.86 3.80
N TYR A 626 -0.98 22.04 3.27
CA TYR A 626 -0.23 22.14 2.01
C TYR A 626 1.12 21.41 2.14
N ASN A 627 1.90 21.69 3.19
CA ASN A 627 3.20 21.04 3.40
C ASN A 627 3.09 19.51 3.50
N TYR A 628 2.00 19.00 4.07
CA TYR A 628 1.80 17.56 4.25
C TYR A 628 1.15 16.87 3.04
N GLY A 629 -0.03 17.32 2.64
CA GLY A 629 -0.84 16.74 1.57
C GLY A 629 -0.24 16.94 0.18
N PHE A 630 0.35 18.12 -0.09
CA PHE A 630 0.98 18.38 -1.39
C PHE A 630 2.33 17.67 -1.52
N CYS A 631 3.11 17.56 -0.43
CA CYS A 631 4.33 16.74 -0.42
C CYS A 631 4.03 15.28 -0.79
N SER A 632 2.94 14.72 -0.26
CA SER A 632 2.50 13.37 -0.62
C SER A 632 2.07 13.28 -2.08
N PHE A 633 1.47 14.33 -2.63
CA PHE A 633 1.10 14.38 -4.03
C PHE A 633 2.31 14.49 -4.97
N ILE A 634 3.33 15.26 -4.57
CA ILE A 634 4.65 15.30 -5.20
C ILE A 634 5.28 13.89 -5.19
N LEU A 635 5.26 13.21 -4.04
CA LEU A 635 5.78 11.85 -3.92
C LEU A 635 5.09 10.89 -4.91
N LEU A 636 3.75 10.84 -4.92
CA LEU A 636 2.98 10.01 -5.85
C LEU A 636 3.35 10.29 -7.31
N ARG A 637 3.43 11.58 -7.68
CA ARG A 637 3.78 11.98 -9.04
C ARG A 637 5.19 11.54 -9.41
N GLU A 638 6.16 11.71 -8.52
CA GLU A 638 7.54 11.30 -8.79
C GLU A 638 7.69 9.78 -8.90
N GLU A 639 7.02 9.01 -8.05
CA GLU A 639 7.00 7.53 -8.14
C GLU A 639 6.53 7.08 -9.53
N ILE A 640 5.43 7.66 -10.02
CA ILE A 640 4.84 7.30 -11.32
C ILE A 640 5.66 7.84 -12.49
N CYS A 641 6.11 9.10 -12.46
CA CYS A 641 6.93 9.69 -13.50
C CYS A 641 8.22 8.90 -13.70
N ARG A 642 8.87 8.47 -12.61
CA ARG A 642 10.09 7.66 -12.70
C ARG A 642 9.81 6.29 -13.30
N ALA A 643 8.81 5.60 -12.76
CA ALA A 643 8.47 4.25 -13.21
C ALA A 643 8.01 4.21 -14.67
N THR A 644 7.37 5.28 -15.15
CA THR A 644 6.84 5.36 -16.54
C THR A 644 7.71 6.19 -17.48
N LYS A 645 8.85 6.71 -17.00
CA LYS A 645 9.71 7.67 -17.73
C LYS A 645 8.93 8.88 -18.25
N GLY A 646 8.07 9.44 -17.40
CA GLY A 646 7.31 10.66 -17.64
C GLY A 646 6.13 10.53 -18.61
N LYS A 647 5.84 9.31 -19.08
CA LYS A 647 4.67 9.05 -19.94
C LYS A 647 3.35 9.31 -19.21
N ILE A 648 3.32 9.11 -17.90
CA ILE A 648 2.22 9.51 -17.03
C ILE A 648 2.75 10.59 -16.09
N ASP A 649 2.14 11.78 -16.13
CA ASP A 649 2.50 12.90 -15.26
C ASP A 649 1.25 13.71 -14.90
N PHE A 650 0.93 13.74 -13.61
CA PHE A 650 -0.25 14.43 -13.08
C PHE A 650 -0.11 15.96 -13.05
N PHE A 651 1.10 16.49 -13.28
CA PHE A 651 1.40 17.92 -13.14
C PHE A 651 1.28 18.72 -14.45
N ARG A 652 0.78 18.11 -15.53
CA ARG A 652 0.61 18.75 -16.85
C ARG A 652 -0.63 19.65 -16.96
N THR A 653 -1.09 20.24 -15.85
CA THR A 653 -2.31 21.06 -15.84
C THR A 653 -2.04 22.48 -15.35
N PRO A 654 -2.75 23.51 -15.85
CA PRO A 654 -2.64 24.87 -15.33
C PRO A 654 -2.94 24.97 -13.83
N LYS A 655 -3.88 24.15 -13.34
CA LYS A 655 -4.22 24.07 -11.91
C LYS A 655 -3.02 23.68 -11.06
N PHE A 656 -2.23 22.68 -11.49
CA PHE A 656 -1.00 22.32 -10.78
C PHE A 656 -0.04 23.52 -10.69
N ALA A 657 0.18 24.24 -11.79
CA ALA A 657 1.10 25.38 -11.78
C ALA A 657 0.68 26.44 -10.75
N ARG A 658 -0.62 26.69 -10.58
CA ARG A 658 -1.12 27.59 -9.52
C ARG A 658 -0.89 27.05 -8.12
N ILE A 659 -1.18 25.76 -7.87
CA ILE A 659 -0.93 25.10 -6.58
C ILE A 659 0.55 25.14 -6.23
N ALA A 660 1.43 24.87 -7.19
CA ALA A 660 2.88 24.92 -6.99
C ALA A 660 3.39 26.32 -6.59
N GLN A 661 2.71 27.39 -7.03
CA GLN A 661 3.02 28.77 -6.63
C GLN A 661 2.44 29.15 -5.27
N TYR A 662 1.47 28.40 -4.72
CA TYR A 662 0.79 28.71 -3.46
C TYR A 662 1.78 28.98 -2.32
N GLY A 663 2.80 28.13 -2.17
CA GLY A 663 3.82 28.28 -1.12
C GLY A 663 4.51 29.64 -1.14
N LYS A 664 4.80 30.21 -2.32
CA LYS A 664 5.38 31.56 -2.41
C LYS A 664 4.31 32.63 -2.21
N LYS A 665 3.16 32.44 -2.86
CA LYS A 665 2.10 33.44 -2.98
C LYS A 665 1.24 33.62 -1.73
N ILE A 666 1.22 32.66 -0.81
CA ILE A 666 0.49 32.80 0.46
C ILE A 666 1.27 33.60 1.51
N GLN A 667 2.59 33.76 1.33
CA GLN A 667 3.42 34.53 2.26
C GLN A 667 3.08 36.02 2.16
N ILE A 668 2.88 36.67 3.30
CA ILE A 668 2.64 38.11 3.43
C ILE A 668 3.98 38.83 3.38
N MET A 669 4.88 38.52 4.31
CA MET A 669 6.26 39.04 4.35
C MET A 669 7.11 38.17 5.28
N ASN A 670 8.41 38.08 5.02
CA ASN A 670 9.40 37.40 5.90
C ASN A 670 8.94 36.00 6.39
N GLN A 671 8.43 35.16 5.48
CA GLN A 671 7.90 33.80 5.75
C GLN A 671 6.61 33.73 6.60
N VAL A 672 6.03 34.88 6.99
CA VAL A 672 4.75 34.92 7.70
C VAL A 672 3.60 34.71 6.73
N CYS A 673 2.72 33.76 7.03
CA CYS A 673 1.52 33.46 6.27
C CYS A 673 0.27 33.78 7.09
N PRO A 674 -0.87 34.10 6.46
CA PRO A 674 -2.13 34.19 7.19
C PRO A 674 -2.51 32.83 7.76
N ALA A 675 -3.08 32.84 8.96
CA ALA A 675 -3.47 31.63 9.69
C ALA A 675 -5.00 31.41 9.60
N TYR A 676 -5.62 31.55 8.43
CA TYR A 676 -7.06 31.34 8.31
C TYR A 676 -7.44 29.85 8.49
N ALA A 677 -8.69 29.59 8.89
CA ALA A 677 -9.20 28.24 9.16
C ALA A 677 -8.34 27.51 10.22
N ASP A 678 -8.25 26.17 10.17
CA ASP A 678 -7.44 25.40 11.11
C ASP A 678 -5.90 25.55 10.92
N CYS A 679 -5.44 26.54 10.15
CA CYS A 679 -4.01 26.79 9.99
C CYS A 679 -3.40 27.31 11.29
N ARG A 680 -2.29 26.71 11.73
CA ARG A 680 -1.56 27.18 12.91
C ARG A 680 -0.78 28.45 12.58
N ALA A 681 -0.92 29.48 13.41
CA ALA A 681 -0.08 30.67 13.31
C ALA A 681 1.41 30.32 13.48
N GLY A 682 2.26 30.92 12.63
CA GLY A 682 3.71 30.68 12.61
C GLY A 682 4.18 29.52 11.72
N VAL A 683 3.26 28.82 11.05
CA VAL A 683 3.63 27.81 10.04
C VAL A 683 4.02 28.51 8.74
N SER A 684 5.20 28.16 8.23
CA SER A 684 5.70 28.63 6.93
C SER A 684 5.70 27.50 5.89
N PRO A 685 5.68 27.84 4.59
CA PRO A 685 5.79 26.88 3.50
C PRO A 685 7.11 26.11 3.59
N SER A 686 7.07 24.82 3.30
CA SER A 686 8.27 23.98 3.28
C SER A 686 9.25 24.48 2.23
N TRP A 687 10.52 24.66 2.64
CA TRP A 687 11.61 25.02 1.73
C TRP A 687 11.74 23.97 0.62
N PHE A 688 11.73 22.68 0.97
CA PHE A 688 11.81 21.57 0.02
C PHE A 688 10.73 21.66 -1.06
N ILE A 689 9.47 21.84 -0.66
CA ILE A 689 8.34 21.90 -1.61
C ILE A 689 8.49 23.10 -2.53
N THR A 690 8.84 24.27 -1.97
CA THR A 690 9.00 25.50 -2.74
C THR A 690 10.14 25.37 -3.76
N ASN A 691 11.31 24.86 -3.32
CA ASN A 691 12.47 24.64 -4.17
C ASN A 691 12.21 23.54 -5.23
N TYR A 692 11.50 22.47 -4.86
CA TYR A 692 11.06 21.43 -5.80
C TYR A 692 10.17 22.01 -6.89
N CYS A 693 9.14 22.80 -6.51
CA CYS A 693 8.24 23.44 -7.46
C CYS A 693 8.99 24.35 -8.43
N ASP A 694 9.91 25.16 -7.91
CA ASP A 694 10.77 26.00 -8.73
C ASP A 694 11.63 25.22 -9.71
N ASN A 695 12.21 24.11 -9.24
CA ASN A 695 13.03 23.23 -10.06
C ASN A 695 12.21 22.63 -11.20
N VAL A 696 11.06 22.01 -10.91
CA VAL A 696 10.29 21.27 -11.93
C VAL A 696 9.58 22.19 -12.92
N LEU A 697 9.24 23.43 -12.51
CA LEU A 697 8.67 24.48 -13.37
C LEU A 697 9.73 25.37 -14.03
N GLY A 698 10.98 25.35 -13.56
CA GLY A 698 12.04 26.22 -14.08
C GLY A 698 11.83 27.70 -13.75
N THR A 699 11.14 28.03 -12.65
CA THR A 699 10.80 29.41 -12.26
C THR A 699 11.88 30.10 -11.43
N ALA A 700 12.83 29.35 -10.87
CA ALA A 700 13.99 29.91 -10.17
C ALA A 700 15.23 29.01 -10.35
N PRO A 701 16.45 29.54 -10.14
CA PRO A 701 17.66 28.72 -10.06
C PRO A 701 17.49 27.65 -8.98
N TYR A 702 17.79 26.41 -9.34
CA TYR A 702 17.70 25.29 -8.42
C TYR A 702 18.92 25.25 -7.49
N GLU A 703 18.69 25.43 -6.19
CA GLU A 703 19.72 25.23 -5.17
C GLU A 703 19.71 23.77 -4.72
N GLU A 704 20.82 23.08 -4.97
CA GLU A 704 20.99 21.68 -4.60
C GLU A 704 21.30 21.55 -3.12
N LYS A 705 20.32 21.05 -2.37
CA LYS A 705 20.47 20.68 -0.97
C LYS A 705 19.89 19.30 -0.76
N TYR A 706 20.68 18.43 -0.13
CA TYR A 706 20.24 17.11 0.27
C TYR A 706 19.57 17.19 1.64
N GLU A 707 18.34 16.73 1.74
CA GLU A 707 17.65 16.62 3.03
C GLU A 707 17.77 15.20 3.55
N ILE A 708 18.18 15.06 4.80
CA ILE A 708 18.09 13.79 5.52
C ILE A 708 16.84 13.84 6.40
N PRO A 709 15.99 12.79 6.38
CA PRO A 709 14.78 12.75 7.18
C PRO A 709 15.08 13.00 8.66
N GLY A 710 14.29 13.87 9.29
CA GLY A 710 14.34 14.11 10.73
C GLY A 710 13.63 13.01 11.52
N MET A 711 12.74 13.38 12.44
CA MET A 711 11.86 12.45 13.15
C MET A 711 10.66 11.97 12.30
N ASP A 712 10.61 12.34 11.03
CA ASP A 712 9.45 12.15 10.16
C ASP A 712 9.49 10.83 9.38
N ASN A 713 8.49 10.62 8.52
CA ASN A 713 8.35 9.40 7.71
C ASN A 713 9.35 9.41 6.53
N LEU A 714 10.19 8.37 6.39
CA LEU A 714 11.21 8.29 5.33
C LEU A 714 10.62 8.55 3.94
N SER A 715 9.50 7.91 3.60
CA SER A 715 8.93 7.96 2.25
C SER A 715 8.65 9.38 1.77
N LEU A 716 8.08 10.24 2.62
CA LEU A 716 7.77 11.64 2.30
C LEU A 716 9.01 12.51 2.04
N HIS A 717 10.17 12.11 2.56
CA HIS A 717 11.43 12.83 2.41
C HIS A 717 12.36 12.23 1.35
N THR A 718 12.00 11.09 0.75
CA THR A 718 12.87 10.43 -0.24
C THR A 718 13.16 11.34 -1.44
N ILE A 719 12.21 12.15 -1.92
CA ILE A 719 12.46 13.09 -3.01
C ILE A 719 13.48 14.18 -2.60
N GLY A 720 13.44 14.66 -1.37
CA GLY A 720 14.41 15.61 -0.82
C GLY A 720 15.80 15.00 -0.64
N MET A 721 15.88 13.68 -0.46
CA MET A 721 17.16 12.96 -0.49
C MET A 721 17.71 12.89 -1.91
N PHE A 722 16.90 12.63 -2.94
CA PHE A 722 17.40 12.40 -4.31
C PHE A 722 16.96 13.48 -5.31
N PRO A 723 17.24 14.78 -5.07
CA PRO A 723 16.49 15.84 -5.75
C PRO A 723 16.95 16.08 -7.20
N HIS A 724 18.12 15.57 -7.61
CA HIS A 724 18.56 15.52 -9.01
C HIS A 724 17.67 14.71 -9.93
N GLN A 725 16.87 13.81 -9.35
CA GLN A 725 16.07 12.88 -10.11
C GLN A 725 14.60 13.32 -10.22
N ALA A 726 14.30 14.57 -9.83
CA ALA A 726 12.97 15.17 -9.98
C ALA A 726 12.62 15.37 -11.47
N TRP A 727 11.46 14.90 -11.88
CA TRP A 727 11.04 14.97 -13.27
C TRP A 727 10.61 16.39 -13.66
N LYS A 728 11.11 16.95 -14.77
CA LYS A 728 10.69 18.29 -15.23
C LYS A 728 9.25 18.26 -15.74
N VAL A 729 8.47 19.28 -15.42
CA VAL A 729 7.11 19.42 -15.95
C VAL A 729 7.19 19.91 -17.40
N GLU A 730 6.39 19.32 -18.28
CA GLU A 730 6.25 19.81 -19.64
C GLU A 730 5.62 21.20 -19.65
N MET A 731 6.32 22.18 -20.23
CA MET A 731 5.92 23.58 -20.17
C MET A 731 4.95 23.94 -21.30
N THR A 732 3.67 23.60 -21.13
CA THR A 732 2.61 23.92 -22.11
C THR A 732 2.33 25.43 -22.18
N PRO A 733 1.74 25.94 -23.29
CA PRO A 733 1.38 27.36 -23.41
C PRO A 733 0.51 27.86 -22.25
N GLU A 734 -0.43 27.04 -21.79
CA GLU A 734 -1.35 27.37 -20.69
C GLU A 734 -0.60 27.50 -19.35
N ILE A 735 0.38 26.63 -19.10
CA ILE A 735 1.23 26.73 -17.90
C ILE A 735 2.08 28.00 -17.96
N GLN A 736 2.67 28.32 -19.12
CA GLN A 736 3.46 29.56 -19.28
C GLN A 736 2.61 30.81 -19.05
N GLU A 737 1.37 30.82 -19.53
CA GLU A 737 0.43 31.92 -19.31
C GLU A 737 0.08 32.07 -17.82
N VAL A 738 -0.19 30.98 -17.12
CA VAL A 738 -0.36 30.99 -15.65
C VAL A 738 0.86 31.59 -14.97
N LEU A 739 2.08 31.11 -15.26
CA LEU A 739 3.28 31.62 -14.59
C LEU A 739 3.52 33.12 -14.84
N LYS A 740 3.15 33.64 -16.02
CA LYS A 740 3.20 35.08 -16.32
C LYS A 740 2.13 35.87 -15.58
N ALA A 741 0.89 35.36 -15.53
CA ALA A 741 -0.22 36.01 -14.84
C ALA A 741 0.00 36.07 -13.32
N GLU A 742 0.73 35.08 -12.79
CA GLU A 742 1.01 34.95 -11.36
C GLU A 742 2.30 35.66 -10.91
N ALA A 743 2.93 36.46 -11.78
CA ALA A 743 4.21 37.14 -11.52
C ALA A 743 4.11 38.43 -10.70
N ASP A 744 2.91 38.82 -10.24
CA ASP A 744 2.72 40.01 -9.39
C ASP A 744 3.38 39.80 -8.02
N GLU A 745 4.45 40.54 -7.75
CA GLU A 745 5.18 40.48 -6.48
C GLU A 745 4.42 41.17 -5.33
N LEU A 746 3.61 42.19 -5.64
CA LEU A 746 2.89 42.99 -4.65
C LEU A 746 1.61 42.31 -4.17
N HIS A 747 0.98 41.51 -5.03
CA HIS A 747 -0.32 40.94 -4.74
C HIS A 747 -0.38 39.43 -4.95
N SER A 748 -1.25 38.78 -4.20
CA SER A 748 -1.70 37.43 -4.53
C SER A 748 -3.19 37.33 -4.25
N CYS A 749 -3.96 36.98 -5.27
CA CYS A 749 -5.42 36.87 -5.18
C CYS A 749 -5.83 35.41 -5.31
N TYR A 750 -6.71 34.98 -4.41
CA TYR A 750 -7.45 33.73 -4.47
C TYR A 750 -8.92 34.08 -4.42
N ASP A 751 -9.50 34.35 -5.59
CA ASP A 751 -10.84 34.91 -5.72
C ASP A 751 -11.93 33.93 -5.28
N GLU A 752 -11.70 32.61 -5.41
CA GLU A 752 -12.66 31.60 -4.94
C GLU A 752 -12.77 31.57 -3.41
N ALA A 753 -11.66 31.78 -2.72
CA ALA A 753 -11.60 31.87 -1.26
C ALA A 753 -11.81 33.31 -0.74
N GLY A 754 -11.85 34.29 -1.64
CA GLY A 754 -11.90 35.71 -1.31
C GLY A 754 -10.68 36.17 -0.49
N ILE A 755 -9.49 35.62 -0.75
CA ILE A 755 -8.26 35.97 -0.03
C ILE A 755 -7.36 36.83 -0.90
N ILE A 756 -6.88 37.93 -0.31
CA ILE A 756 -5.92 38.82 -0.96
C ILE A 756 -4.74 39.02 -0.02
N ILE A 757 -3.54 38.79 -0.54
CA ILE A 757 -2.27 39.12 0.09
C ILE A 757 -1.73 40.39 -0.57
N SER A 758 -1.38 41.39 0.22
CA SER A 758 -0.78 42.64 -0.22
C SER A 758 0.55 42.88 0.51
N ARG A 759 1.62 43.01 -0.27
CA ARG A 759 3.00 43.11 0.23
C ARG A 759 3.57 44.51 0.08
N PRO A 760 4.57 44.89 0.90
CA PRO A 760 5.40 46.06 0.61
C PRO A 760 6.21 45.82 -0.67
N ALA A 761 6.48 46.88 -1.43
CA ALA A 761 7.36 46.79 -2.59
C ALA A 761 8.81 46.52 -2.15
N THR A 762 9.53 45.71 -2.93
CA THR A 762 10.94 45.40 -2.70
C THR A 762 11.77 46.69 -2.58
N GLY A 763 12.51 46.84 -1.48
CA GLY A 763 13.33 48.03 -1.19
C GLY A 763 12.55 49.27 -0.74
N SER A 764 11.23 49.19 -0.53
CA SER A 764 10.44 50.31 0.00
C SER A 764 10.63 50.50 1.51
N THR A 765 10.25 51.67 2.02
CA THR A 765 10.21 51.97 3.46
C THR A 765 8.98 51.39 4.17
N CYS A 766 8.03 50.81 3.41
CA CYS A 766 6.82 50.25 3.98
C CYS A 766 7.17 49.04 4.86
N ARG A 767 6.71 49.06 6.10
CA ARG A 767 7.03 48.03 7.11
C ARG A 767 5.89 47.04 7.33
N LEU A 768 4.72 47.31 6.74
CA LEU A 768 3.52 46.50 6.88
C LEU A 768 3.32 45.63 5.64
N GLY A 769 2.89 44.39 5.86
CA GLY A 769 2.23 43.55 4.86
C GLY A 769 0.89 43.09 5.40
N VAL A 770 -0.10 42.87 4.54
CA VAL A 770 -1.46 42.53 4.96
C VAL A 770 -2.05 41.36 4.19
N SER A 771 -2.99 40.68 4.83
CA SER A 771 -3.88 39.70 4.21
C SER A 771 -5.32 40.00 4.63
N VAL A 772 -6.27 39.83 3.71
CA VAL A 772 -7.71 40.02 3.97
C VAL A 772 -8.51 38.83 3.47
N LYS A 773 -9.62 38.52 4.14
CA LYS A 773 -10.52 37.40 3.84
C LYS A 773 -11.96 37.89 3.66
N GLY A 774 -12.54 37.56 2.51
CA GLY A 774 -13.92 37.90 2.15
C GLY A 774 -14.84 36.70 1.90
N GLY A 775 -14.34 35.47 1.76
CA GLY A 775 -15.04 34.26 1.27
C GLY A 775 -16.37 33.88 1.95
N HIS A 776 -16.46 32.68 2.53
CA HIS A 776 -17.72 32.20 3.14
C HIS A 776 -17.52 31.22 4.29
N ASN A 777 -18.52 31.08 5.17
CA ASN A 777 -18.46 30.19 6.34
C ASN A 777 -18.77 28.70 6.03
N ALA A 778 -18.28 28.19 4.89
CA ALA A 778 -18.44 26.79 4.46
C ALA A 778 -17.19 26.23 3.75
N GLU A 779 -16.01 26.74 4.08
CA GLU A 779 -14.73 26.20 3.60
C GLU A 779 -14.41 24.84 4.27
N ASN A 780 -13.40 24.10 3.77
CA ASN A 780 -12.88 22.95 4.52
C ASN A 780 -12.16 23.46 5.77
N HIS A 781 -12.34 22.78 6.92
CA HIS A 781 -11.76 23.22 8.20
C HIS A 781 -12.15 24.66 8.62
N ASN A 782 -13.34 25.10 8.20
CA ASN A 782 -13.82 26.47 8.30
C ASN A 782 -14.08 27.00 9.73
N HIS A 783 -13.82 28.30 9.91
CA HIS A 783 -14.27 29.12 11.04
C HIS A 783 -15.31 30.15 10.59
N ASN A 784 -16.09 30.73 11.51
CA ASN A 784 -17.08 31.75 11.16
C ASN A 784 -16.44 33.17 11.16
N ASP A 785 -15.64 33.45 10.14
CA ASP A 785 -14.63 34.53 10.14
C ASP A 785 -14.66 35.40 8.86
N VAL A 786 -15.78 35.48 8.15
CA VAL A 786 -15.91 36.35 6.95
C VAL A 786 -15.62 37.80 7.34
N GLY A 787 -14.68 38.43 6.65
CA GLY A 787 -14.18 39.77 6.97
C GLY A 787 -12.90 39.79 7.82
N SER A 788 -12.33 38.63 8.16
CA SER A 788 -11.03 38.55 8.85
C SER A 788 -9.88 39.16 8.06
N TYR A 789 -8.80 39.49 8.76
CA TYR A 789 -7.58 40.04 8.19
C TYR A 789 -6.35 39.60 9.01
N ALA A 790 -5.15 39.83 8.49
CA ALA A 790 -3.89 39.71 9.21
C ALA A 790 -2.97 40.87 8.82
N VAL A 791 -2.35 41.51 9.82
CA VAL A 791 -1.39 42.60 9.65
C VAL A 791 -0.04 42.16 10.19
N VAL A 792 0.96 42.14 9.31
CA VAL A 792 2.31 41.68 9.61
C VAL A 792 3.26 42.86 9.61
N MET A 793 4.18 42.86 10.56
CA MET A 793 5.31 43.79 10.63
C MET A 793 6.57 43.02 11.04
N GLY A 794 7.66 43.19 10.29
CA GLY A 794 8.86 42.35 10.48
C GLY A 794 8.53 40.87 10.25
N SER A 795 8.75 40.03 11.26
CA SER A 795 8.38 38.60 11.25
C SER A 795 7.20 38.29 12.19
N GLN A 796 6.42 39.31 12.57
CA GLN A 796 5.36 39.20 13.58
C GLN A 796 3.98 39.50 13.00
N THR A 797 2.99 38.69 13.36
CA THR A 797 1.57 39.03 13.12
C THR A 797 1.11 39.93 14.26
N MET A 798 1.01 41.23 13.99
CA MET A 798 0.72 42.26 15.00
C MET A 798 -0.76 42.25 15.41
N ALA A 799 -1.66 42.08 14.44
CA ALA A 799 -3.11 42.09 14.66
C ALA A 799 -3.80 41.26 13.58
N GLY A 800 -4.93 40.66 13.94
CA GLY A 800 -5.77 39.90 13.02
C GLY A 800 -5.94 38.44 13.42
N ASP A 801 -6.26 37.58 12.46
CA ASP A 801 -6.59 36.17 12.69
C ASP A 801 -5.43 35.38 13.33
N MET A 802 -5.75 34.57 14.32
CA MET A 802 -4.78 33.81 15.14
C MET A 802 -4.76 32.31 14.84
N GLY A 803 -5.67 31.88 13.94
CA GLY A 803 -5.77 30.53 13.42
C GLY A 803 -6.25 29.46 14.37
N GLY A 804 -6.08 28.21 13.95
CA GLY A 804 -6.65 27.03 14.59
C GLY A 804 -5.86 26.48 15.79
N PRO A 805 -6.47 25.50 16.49
CA PRO A 805 -5.83 24.85 17.63
C PRO A 805 -4.63 23.99 17.21
N PHE A 806 -3.67 23.80 18.12
CA PHE A 806 -2.56 22.87 17.91
C PHE A 806 -3.01 21.42 18.05
N SER A 807 -4.02 21.14 18.87
CA SER A 807 -4.65 19.83 18.98
C SER A 807 -6.17 19.98 19.15
N TYR A 808 -6.94 19.05 18.57
CA TYR A 808 -8.39 19.15 18.56
C TYR A 808 -9.02 18.58 19.84
N PRO A 809 -9.93 19.31 20.52
CA PRO A 809 -10.85 18.72 21.49
C PRO A 809 -11.67 17.58 20.87
N GLY A 810 -12.09 16.60 21.67
CA GLY A 810 -12.78 15.40 21.17
C GLY A 810 -14.07 15.65 20.38
N ASP A 811 -14.78 16.76 20.65
CA ASP A 811 -16.01 17.14 19.94
C ASP A 811 -15.84 18.32 18.96
N TYR A 812 -14.60 18.66 18.59
CA TYR A 812 -14.27 19.78 17.69
C TYR A 812 -14.80 19.64 16.25
N PHE A 813 -15.12 18.41 15.84
CA PHE A 813 -15.73 18.12 14.53
C PHE A 813 -17.20 17.72 14.63
N SER A 814 -17.80 17.83 15.82
CA SER A 814 -19.23 17.60 16.01
C SER A 814 -20.05 18.84 15.61
N GLY A 815 -21.38 18.69 15.53
CA GLY A 815 -22.28 19.82 15.32
C GLY A 815 -22.22 20.90 16.42
N ASN A 816 -21.62 20.61 17.58
CA ASN A 816 -21.48 21.54 18.70
C ASN A 816 -20.14 22.31 18.71
N ALA A 817 -19.32 22.17 17.67
CA ALA A 817 -17.97 22.72 17.65
C ALA A 817 -17.90 24.26 17.73
N TYR A 818 -18.94 24.98 17.30
CA TYR A 818 -18.99 26.44 17.30
C TYR A 818 -19.18 27.05 18.70
N LYS A 819 -19.25 26.24 19.76
CA LYS A 819 -19.11 26.71 21.15
C LYS A 819 -17.70 27.23 21.45
N TYR A 820 -16.69 26.78 20.69
CA TYR A 820 -15.30 27.20 20.89
C TYR A 820 -15.08 28.57 20.23
N PRO A 821 -14.60 29.59 20.98
CA PRO A 821 -14.34 30.92 20.43
C PRO A 821 -13.41 30.90 19.22
N ILE A 822 -12.41 30.02 19.19
CA ILE A 822 -11.47 29.86 18.07
C ILE A 822 -12.11 29.39 16.76
N LYS A 823 -13.39 28.97 16.78
CA LYS A 823 -14.13 28.47 15.60
C LYS A 823 -15.29 29.37 15.22
N ASN A 824 -15.75 30.22 16.13
CA ASN A 824 -16.84 31.16 15.91
C ASN A 824 -16.31 32.60 15.86
N SER A 825 -17.13 33.54 15.40
CA SER A 825 -16.72 34.93 15.16
C SER A 825 -16.14 35.66 16.37
N PHE A 826 -16.41 35.20 17.60
CA PHE A 826 -15.89 35.84 18.80
C PHE A 826 -14.36 35.78 18.86
N GLY A 827 -13.75 34.66 18.46
CA GLY A 827 -12.29 34.51 18.46
C GLY A 827 -11.56 35.16 17.28
N HIS A 828 -12.26 35.87 16.39
CA HIS A 828 -11.71 36.46 15.15
C HIS A 828 -11.87 37.98 15.15
N PRO A 829 -11.10 38.72 14.31
CA PRO A 829 -11.15 40.19 14.22
C PRO A 829 -12.35 40.69 13.41
N VAL A 830 -13.55 40.21 13.73
CA VAL A 830 -14.83 40.52 13.05
C VAL A 830 -15.88 40.99 14.06
N PRO A 831 -16.97 41.65 13.63
CA PRO A 831 -17.93 42.21 14.57
C PRO A 831 -18.68 41.18 15.42
N PHE A 832 -19.08 41.60 16.63
CA PHE A 832 -19.99 40.88 17.52
C PHE A 832 -21.23 41.77 17.76
N ILE A 833 -22.31 41.46 17.05
CA ILE A 833 -23.45 42.38 16.90
C ILE A 833 -24.61 41.86 17.74
N ASN A 834 -25.17 42.68 18.62
CA ASN A 834 -26.22 42.27 19.58
C ASN A 834 -25.85 41.01 20.40
N GLY A 835 -24.56 40.80 20.66
CA GLY A 835 -24.09 39.59 21.34
C GLY A 835 -24.12 38.32 20.48
N GLN A 836 -24.19 38.45 19.16
CA GLN A 836 -24.29 37.34 18.21
C GLN A 836 -23.06 37.23 17.32
N CYS A 837 -22.63 35.99 17.08
CA CYS A 837 -21.61 35.63 16.09
C CYS A 837 -22.24 35.50 14.69
N GLN A 838 -21.39 35.43 13.66
CA GLN A 838 -21.81 35.01 12.34
C GLN A 838 -22.32 33.57 12.35
N VAL A 839 -23.20 33.25 11.40
CA VAL A 839 -23.73 31.91 11.20
C VAL A 839 -22.88 31.10 10.22
N SER A 840 -22.95 29.78 10.35
CA SER A 840 -22.22 28.86 9.47
C SER A 840 -22.98 28.58 8.17
N GLY A 841 -22.25 28.18 7.14
CA GLY A 841 -22.80 27.74 5.85
C GLY A 841 -22.49 28.68 4.70
N LYS A 842 -22.66 28.18 3.48
CA LYS A 842 -22.24 28.85 2.24
C LYS A 842 -22.97 30.17 1.97
N LYS A 843 -24.15 30.35 2.57
CA LYS A 843 -24.94 31.59 2.46
C LYS A 843 -24.38 32.73 3.32
N ALA A 844 -23.60 32.43 4.35
CA ALA A 844 -22.85 33.41 5.11
C ALA A 844 -21.56 33.72 4.36
N GLN A 845 -21.60 34.74 3.49
CA GLN A 845 -20.54 35.05 2.54
C GLN A 845 -20.31 36.56 2.42
N GLY A 846 -19.10 36.96 2.05
CA GLY A 846 -18.79 38.32 1.63
C GLY A 846 -18.95 38.45 0.12
N VAL A 847 -19.75 39.42 -0.31
CA VAL A 847 -19.91 39.82 -1.71
C VAL A 847 -18.94 40.97 -1.98
N VAL A 848 -18.01 40.76 -2.91
CA VAL A 848 -17.04 41.80 -3.30
C VAL A 848 -17.77 42.96 -3.99
N LEU A 849 -17.75 44.12 -3.37
CA LEU A 849 -18.28 45.37 -3.94
C LEU A 849 -17.22 46.14 -4.72
N LYS A 850 -15.96 46.07 -4.25
CA LYS A 850 -14.85 46.80 -4.84
C LYS A 850 -13.53 46.05 -4.64
N LYS A 851 -12.72 45.94 -5.69
CA LYS A 851 -11.35 45.39 -5.67
C LYS A 851 -10.46 46.24 -6.58
N GLU A 852 -9.70 47.15 -5.98
CA GLU A 852 -8.71 47.99 -6.67
C GLU A 852 -7.35 47.71 -6.05
N LEU A 853 -6.46 47.04 -6.79
CA LEU A 853 -5.10 46.70 -6.36
C LEU A 853 -4.11 47.49 -7.21
N THR A 854 -3.24 48.27 -6.59
CA THR A 854 -2.31 49.16 -7.30
C THR A 854 -0.94 49.15 -6.64
N GLY A 855 0.07 49.73 -7.31
CA GLY A 855 1.41 49.85 -6.71
C GLY A 855 1.46 50.72 -5.44
N GLY A 856 0.45 51.57 -5.20
CA GLY A 856 0.44 52.52 -4.08
C GLY A 856 -0.59 52.17 -2.99
N THR A 857 -1.86 52.11 -3.38
CA THR A 857 -2.98 51.88 -2.47
C THR A 857 -3.87 50.76 -2.98
N ASP A 858 -4.20 49.84 -2.08
CA ASP A 858 -5.17 48.78 -2.32
C ASP A 858 -6.47 49.06 -1.57
N ILE A 859 -7.59 48.82 -2.24
CA ILE A 859 -8.93 48.91 -1.66
C ILE A 859 -9.66 47.60 -1.95
N PHE A 860 -10.08 46.92 -0.88
CA PHE A 860 -10.96 45.76 -0.97
C PHE A 860 -12.19 46.00 -0.11
N GLN A 861 -13.38 45.92 -0.71
CA GLN A 861 -14.64 46.20 -0.06
C GLN A 861 -15.59 45.03 -0.25
N ILE A 862 -16.18 44.57 0.86
CA ILE A 862 -17.14 43.47 0.88
C ILE A 862 -18.42 43.87 1.60
N ASP A 863 -19.55 43.40 1.08
CA ASP A 863 -20.80 43.30 1.82
C ASP A 863 -20.90 41.90 2.41
N TYR A 864 -20.94 41.81 3.73
CA TYR A 864 -20.97 40.55 4.45
C TYR A 864 -22.13 40.51 5.46
N THR A 865 -23.19 41.28 5.19
CA THR A 865 -24.46 41.25 5.95
C THR A 865 -25.01 39.84 6.06
N SER A 866 -24.90 39.06 4.97
CA SER A 866 -25.40 37.69 4.91
C SER A 866 -24.79 36.77 5.98
N ALA A 867 -23.59 37.10 6.49
CA ALA A 867 -22.95 36.35 7.57
C ALA A 867 -23.68 36.45 8.91
N TYR A 868 -24.51 37.49 9.12
CA TYR A 868 -25.30 37.68 10.34
C TYR A 868 -26.81 37.52 10.12
N ALA A 869 -27.28 37.28 8.88
CA ALA A 869 -28.67 37.45 8.48
C ALA A 869 -29.72 36.75 9.37
N THR A 870 -29.44 35.54 9.87
CA THR A 870 -30.37 34.81 10.75
C THR A 870 -30.11 35.04 12.24
N ALA A 871 -28.95 35.58 12.60
CA ALA A 871 -28.58 35.85 13.99
C ALA A 871 -28.96 37.27 14.42
N VAL A 872 -28.94 38.23 13.48
CA VAL A 872 -29.27 39.64 13.70
C VAL A 872 -30.23 40.09 12.60
N PRO A 873 -31.53 39.77 12.70
CA PRO A 873 -32.52 40.08 11.65
C PRO A 873 -32.75 41.58 11.45
N GLU A 874 -32.35 42.42 12.41
CA GLU A 874 -32.46 43.88 12.31
C GLU A 874 -31.37 44.50 11.43
N LEU A 875 -30.29 43.77 11.12
CA LEU A 875 -29.16 44.26 10.32
C LEU A 875 -29.51 44.25 8.83
N GLU A 876 -29.63 45.43 8.23
CA GLU A 876 -29.92 45.57 6.80
C GLU A 876 -28.66 45.57 5.96
N LYS A 877 -27.56 46.11 6.51
CA LYS A 877 -26.31 46.29 5.78
C LYS A 877 -25.11 46.29 6.71
N LEU A 878 -24.03 45.69 6.23
CA LEU A 878 -22.73 45.62 6.89
C LEU A 878 -21.66 45.49 5.81
N ILE A 879 -20.98 46.61 5.56
CA ILE A 879 -19.89 46.72 4.59
C ILE A 879 -18.58 46.89 5.35
N ARG A 880 -17.59 46.07 5.00
CA ARG A 880 -16.21 46.23 5.46
C ARG A 880 -15.34 46.70 4.30
N THR A 881 -14.61 47.79 4.52
CA THR A 881 -13.62 48.30 3.58
C THR A 881 -12.23 48.19 4.18
N PHE A 882 -11.36 47.47 3.49
CA PHE A 882 -9.94 47.42 3.76
C PHE A 882 -9.22 48.40 2.85
N THR A 883 -8.40 49.28 3.42
CA THR A 883 -7.53 50.19 2.67
C THR A 883 -6.10 50.02 3.13
N TYR A 884 -5.23 49.53 2.25
CA TYR A 884 -3.80 49.38 2.51
C TYR A 884 -3.03 50.40 1.69
N ASN A 885 -2.31 51.30 2.36
CA ASN A 885 -1.48 52.32 1.73
C ASN A 885 -0.01 51.99 1.99
N ARG A 886 0.77 51.81 0.92
CA ARG A 886 2.20 51.48 0.97
C ARG A 886 3.10 52.71 1.16
N ALA A 887 2.57 53.92 1.11
CA ALA A 887 3.36 55.13 1.26
C ALA A 887 4.01 55.24 2.65
N GLY A 888 5.24 55.77 2.70
CA GLY A 888 5.99 55.95 3.95
C GLY A 888 6.27 54.61 4.63
N GLU A 889 5.97 54.51 5.92
CA GLU A 889 6.12 53.26 6.69
C GLU A 889 4.91 52.31 6.51
N GLY A 890 3.87 52.75 5.79
CA GLY A 890 2.64 51.99 5.52
C GLY A 890 1.51 52.29 6.50
N THR A 891 0.27 52.11 6.04
CA THR A 891 -0.94 52.24 6.88
C THR A 891 -1.99 51.25 6.40
N PHE A 892 -2.68 50.60 7.34
CA PHE A 892 -3.80 49.72 7.05
C PHE A 892 -5.05 50.19 7.79
N VAL A 893 -6.15 50.37 7.07
CA VAL A 893 -7.42 50.84 7.60
C VAL A 893 -8.48 49.77 7.39
N ILE A 894 -9.18 49.40 8.46
CA ILE A 894 -10.42 48.62 8.41
C ILE A 894 -11.56 49.55 8.76
N GLU A 895 -12.57 49.66 7.90
CA GLU A 895 -13.78 50.43 8.14
C GLU A 895 -15.01 49.52 8.07
N ASP A 896 -15.74 49.42 9.17
CA ASP A 896 -17.05 48.75 9.25
C ASP A 896 -18.17 49.79 9.19
N ARG A 897 -19.02 49.74 8.16
CA ARG A 897 -20.23 50.55 8.03
C ARG A 897 -21.46 49.67 8.15
N PHE A 898 -22.37 50.01 9.05
CA PHE A 898 -23.60 49.26 9.27
C PHE A 898 -24.85 50.12 9.17
N GLU A 899 -25.95 49.50 8.74
CA GLU A 899 -27.31 50.05 8.71
C GLU A 899 -28.27 48.97 9.24
N ALA A 900 -29.24 49.37 10.06
CA ALA A 900 -30.17 48.48 10.73
C ALA A 900 -31.55 49.15 10.92
N VAL A 901 -32.61 48.34 10.93
CA VAL A 901 -34.00 48.80 11.09
C VAL A 901 -34.23 49.44 12.46
N SER A 902 -33.54 48.95 13.49
CA SER A 902 -33.56 49.47 14.86
C SER A 902 -32.15 49.56 15.44
N GLY A 903 -31.98 50.29 16.54
CA GLY A 903 -30.67 50.46 17.16
C GLY A 903 -30.03 49.13 17.57
N ILE A 904 -28.84 48.83 17.07
CA ILE A 904 -28.06 47.62 17.38
C ILE A 904 -26.84 47.95 18.24
N SER A 905 -26.47 47.04 19.14
CA SER A 905 -25.18 47.07 19.82
C SER A 905 -24.11 46.56 18.87
N PHE A 906 -23.26 47.47 18.40
CA PHE A 906 -22.16 47.16 17.48
C PHE A 906 -20.84 47.12 18.23
N GLU A 907 -20.12 46.00 18.11
CA GLU A 907 -18.77 45.81 18.61
C GLU A 907 -17.89 45.27 17.49
N THR A 908 -16.77 45.93 17.21
CA THR A 908 -15.70 45.38 16.37
C THR A 908 -14.55 44.90 17.25
N ALA A 909 -13.61 44.14 16.70
CA ALA A 909 -12.56 43.52 17.51
C ALA A 909 -11.20 43.52 16.84
N ILE A 910 -10.16 43.60 17.69
CA ILE A 910 -8.78 43.31 17.33
C ILE A 910 -8.34 42.08 18.10
N THR A 911 -7.92 41.05 17.39
CA THR A 911 -7.25 39.89 17.98
C THR A 911 -5.74 40.04 17.85
N THR A 912 -5.01 39.78 18.93
CA THR A 912 -3.54 39.96 18.95
C THR A 912 -2.84 39.08 19.99
N ARG A 913 -1.60 38.68 19.70
CA ARG A 913 -0.65 38.12 20.66
C ARG A 913 0.35 39.16 21.19
N ALA A 914 0.27 40.39 20.69
CA ALA A 914 1.10 41.47 21.17
C ALA A 914 0.68 41.89 22.57
N ASP A 915 1.65 42.34 23.36
CA ASP A 915 1.36 43.12 24.55
C ASP A 915 0.64 44.39 24.10
N TRP A 916 -0.45 44.74 24.78
CA TRP A 916 -1.24 45.90 24.40
C TRP A 916 -1.54 46.81 25.58
N LYS A 917 -1.72 48.09 25.29
CA LYS A 917 -2.21 49.07 26.26
C LYS A 917 -2.95 50.21 25.56
N MET A 918 -3.87 50.83 26.28
CA MET A 918 -4.44 52.11 25.85
C MET A 918 -3.42 53.23 26.08
N ILE A 919 -3.17 54.03 25.04
CA ILE A 919 -2.31 55.23 25.11
C ILE A 919 -3.10 56.53 24.86
N GLY A 920 -4.42 56.42 24.77
CA GLY A 920 -5.38 57.52 24.69
C GLY A 920 -6.81 56.95 24.69
N ASN A 921 -7.82 57.83 24.74
CA ASN A 921 -9.22 57.41 24.82
C ASN A 921 -9.69 56.56 23.62
N ASN A 922 -9.09 56.78 22.44
CA ASN A 922 -9.41 56.05 21.21
C ASN A 922 -8.12 55.55 20.53
N ARG A 923 -7.09 55.17 21.31
CA ARG A 923 -5.78 54.79 20.76
C ARG A 923 -5.14 53.65 21.55
N LEU A 924 -4.71 52.62 20.82
CA LEU A 924 -4.01 51.45 21.36
C LEU A 924 -2.57 51.39 20.87
N GLU A 925 -1.69 50.85 21.69
CA GLU A 925 -0.33 50.46 21.33
C GLU A 925 -0.22 48.94 21.42
N LEU A 926 0.34 48.30 20.39
CA LEU A 926 0.64 46.87 20.32
C LEU A 926 2.16 46.68 20.21
N VAL A 927 2.74 45.82 21.03
CA VAL A 927 4.18 45.51 21.06
C VAL A 927 4.42 44.00 20.97
N LEU A 928 5.17 43.54 19.97
CA LEU A 928 5.51 42.12 19.82
C LEU A 928 6.87 41.96 19.14
N GLY A 929 7.77 41.16 19.71
CA GLY A 929 9.05 40.83 19.07
C GLY A 929 9.94 42.03 18.72
N GLY A 930 9.87 43.12 19.49
CA GLY A 930 10.58 44.38 19.23
C GLY A 930 9.87 45.31 18.25
N GLU A 931 8.76 44.87 17.65
CA GLU A 931 7.93 45.66 16.76
C GLU A 931 6.83 46.39 17.53
N LYS A 932 6.50 47.61 17.10
CA LYS A 932 5.53 48.50 17.77
C LYS A 932 4.54 49.11 16.78
N MET A 933 3.25 48.93 17.03
CA MET A 933 2.15 49.41 16.18
C MET A 933 1.18 50.26 16.99
N THR A 934 0.73 51.38 16.42
CA THR A 934 -0.39 52.16 16.97
C THR A 934 -1.65 51.83 16.20
N VAL A 935 -2.76 51.75 16.93
CA VAL A 935 -4.11 51.64 16.36
C VAL A 935 -4.96 52.82 16.82
N ASP A 936 -5.37 53.66 15.87
CA ASP A 936 -6.32 54.75 16.07
C ASP A 936 -7.75 54.27 15.79
N ILE A 937 -8.68 54.62 16.67
CA ILE A 937 -10.11 54.28 16.54
C ILE A 937 -10.92 55.54 16.23
N GLU A 938 -11.63 55.54 15.11
CA GLU A 938 -12.63 56.55 14.78
C GLU A 938 -14.04 55.94 14.80
N ALA A 939 -14.99 56.58 15.49
CA ALA A 939 -16.36 56.10 15.65
C ALA A 939 -17.34 57.28 15.81
N PRO A 940 -18.64 57.12 15.51
CA PRO A 940 -19.66 58.17 15.62
C PRO A 940 -19.98 58.59 17.07
N GLY A 941 -19.34 57.98 18.08
CA GLY A 941 -19.59 58.25 19.49
C GLY A 941 -18.49 57.68 20.39
N VAL A 942 -18.75 57.66 21.70
CA VAL A 942 -17.82 57.10 22.70
C VAL A 942 -17.78 55.57 22.55
N VAL A 943 -16.56 55.03 22.46
CA VAL A 943 -16.30 53.60 22.47
C VAL A 943 -15.95 53.11 23.88
N GLU A 944 -16.32 51.88 24.18
CA GLU A 944 -15.91 51.15 25.37
C GLU A 944 -15.03 49.97 24.95
N PHE A 945 -13.98 49.71 25.72
CA PHE A 945 -13.06 48.61 25.48
C PHE A 945 -13.32 47.48 26.47
N ASP A 946 -13.27 46.26 25.96
CA ASP A 946 -13.25 45.04 26.75
C ASP A 946 -12.14 44.12 26.21
N SER A 947 -11.65 43.20 27.03
CA SER A 947 -10.63 42.26 26.59
C SER A 947 -10.80 40.88 27.20
N GLU A 948 -10.73 39.85 26.36
CA GLU A 948 -10.79 38.46 26.78
C GLU A 948 -9.61 37.66 26.23
N THR A 949 -9.10 36.74 27.04
CA THR A 949 -8.10 35.76 26.60
C THR A 949 -8.80 34.58 25.95
N VAL A 950 -8.43 34.26 24.70
CA VAL A 950 -8.88 33.06 24.00
C VAL A 950 -7.79 32.00 24.03
N GLU A 951 -8.11 30.83 24.58
CA GLU A 951 -7.20 29.70 24.66
C GLU A 951 -7.96 28.38 24.46
N VAL A 952 -7.76 27.73 23.31
CA VAL A 952 -8.35 26.42 22.98
C VAL A 952 -7.27 25.54 22.36
N ASN A 953 -6.48 24.84 23.19
CA ASN A 953 -5.34 24.03 22.74
C ASN A 953 -4.41 24.76 21.75
N SER A 954 -4.27 26.07 21.90
CA SER A 954 -3.49 26.98 21.04
C SER A 954 -2.68 27.92 21.95
N PRO A 955 -1.63 28.58 21.45
CA PRO A 955 -1.06 29.71 22.18
C PRO A 955 -2.15 30.76 22.43
N ALA A 956 -2.27 31.20 23.68
CA ALA A 956 -3.26 32.18 24.09
C ALA A 956 -3.09 33.49 23.31
N TYR A 957 -4.20 34.14 22.99
CA TYR A 957 -4.22 35.47 22.39
C TYR A 957 -5.34 36.31 22.99
N THR A 958 -5.22 37.62 22.87
CA THR A 958 -6.22 38.56 23.39
C THR A 958 -7.17 38.97 22.29
N ARG A 959 -8.46 38.96 22.60
CA ARG A 959 -9.50 39.64 21.84
C ARG A 959 -9.80 40.98 22.51
N ILE A 960 -9.51 42.09 21.84
CA ILE A 960 -9.81 43.45 22.30
C ILE A 960 -11.10 43.89 21.61
N GLY A 961 -12.21 43.90 22.35
CA GLY A 961 -13.52 44.36 21.89
C GLY A 961 -13.63 45.88 21.95
N ILE A 962 -14.17 46.49 20.89
CA ILE A 962 -14.35 47.93 20.73
C ILE A 962 -15.83 48.17 20.45
N ARG A 963 -16.58 48.49 21.50
CA ARG A 963 -18.04 48.58 21.49
C ARG A 963 -18.52 50.02 21.45
N LEU A 964 -19.52 50.32 20.63
CA LEU A 964 -20.23 51.60 20.71
C LEU A 964 -21.07 51.65 21.99
N LYS A 965 -20.85 52.67 22.84
CA LYS A 965 -21.53 52.79 24.15
C LYS A 965 -23.06 52.83 24.06
N LYS A 966 -23.62 53.28 22.94
CA LYS A 966 -25.06 53.35 22.69
C LYS A 966 -25.42 52.55 21.44
N PRO A 967 -26.53 51.80 21.44
CA PRO A 967 -27.07 51.21 20.23
C PRO A 967 -27.40 52.28 19.17
N LEU A 968 -27.04 52.04 17.91
CA LEU A 968 -27.27 52.96 16.79
C LEU A 968 -27.96 52.22 15.63
N GLN A 969 -28.79 52.93 14.86
CA GLN A 969 -29.39 52.41 13.63
C GLN A 969 -28.39 52.39 12.46
N SER A 970 -27.44 53.32 12.44
CA SER A 970 -26.35 53.33 11.46
C SER A 970 -25.09 53.96 12.05
N GLY A 971 -23.93 53.57 11.54
CA GLY A 971 -22.64 54.07 12.00
C GLY A 971 -21.46 53.55 11.19
N SER A 972 -20.29 54.14 11.42
CA SER A 972 -19.01 53.68 10.86
C SER A 972 -17.94 53.58 11.96
N VAL A 973 -17.28 52.44 12.09
CA VAL A 973 -16.12 52.27 12.99
C VAL A 973 -14.88 52.01 12.14
N ARG A 974 -13.84 52.83 12.32
CA ARG A 974 -12.56 52.72 11.60
C ARG A 974 -11.43 52.38 12.57
N LEU A 975 -10.65 51.38 12.20
CA LEU A 975 -9.40 51.00 12.86
C LEU A 975 -8.24 51.35 11.93
N ILE A 976 -7.39 52.29 12.34
CA ILE A 976 -6.27 52.81 11.54
C ILE A 976 -4.97 52.32 12.17
N MET A 977 -4.29 51.39 11.51
CA MET A 977 -3.10 50.71 12.00
C MET A 977 -1.85 51.20 11.27
N TYR A 978 -0.83 51.63 12.01
CA TYR A 978 0.43 52.10 11.43
C TYR A 978 1.63 51.82 12.36
N PRO A 979 2.85 51.64 11.80
CA PRO A 979 4.05 51.45 12.60
C PRO A 979 4.32 52.65 13.51
N SER A 980 4.83 52.38 14.70
CA SER A 980 5.31 53.42 15.63
C SER A 980 6.80 53.26 15.81
N ARG A 981 7.51 54.39 15.89
CA ARG A 981 8.93 54.34 16.25
C ARG A 981 9.08 53.77 17.67
N PRO A 982 10.04 52.87 17.91
CA PRO A 982 10.33 52.31 19.23
C PRO A 982 10.39 53.39 20.32
#